data_AF-A0A3N5LWI8-F1
#
_entry.id   AF-A0A3N5LWI8-F1
#
_cell.length_a   1.000
_cell.length_b   1.000
_cell.length_c   1.000
_cell.angle_alpha   90.00
_cell.angle_beta   90.00
_cell.angle_gamma   90.00
#
_symmetry.space_group_name_H-M   'P 1'
#
loop_
_entity.id
_entity.type
_entity.pdbx_description
1 polymer ?
#
loop_
_entity_poly.entity_id
_entity_poly.type
_entity_poly.pdbx_seq_one_letter_code
_entity_poly.pdbx_strand_id
1 'polypeptide(L)'
;MSRIPRDRRDTKDTRDASVPSVPRVACVPCICLLLLLAACGSNPPAKKVLILGLDGLDPQVATRLMDAGKLPNFARLRQSGSFSPLATSIPAESPVAWSTFITGLDAGGHGIFDFIHRDPGTMVPYLSTTTTEVAGWSLPLGRWQIPLWPGEIRLNRQGRAFWEFLEDHDIPCTIVRIPANYPPTDSPAKQLSGMGTPDLEGTYGTFSFYTDEPAGSYGDVSGGRVFYVKVKLDRVDAELPGPPNSLRRGQPQLTVPFAVLIDPDHPVAKVTIQERQLLLKPGEWSQWVPVRFEMMPLGAASANGIVRFYLKEIRPDFKLYVSPVNVDPSDAILPITQPSGYARQLYDHVGYFSTLGIPEDTKSLSAGILNQEEFLAQSRLLRDEELRLLDYHLKNFKSGVLFFYSGRADQIQHMFWREMESDSPGSTDDAIEAVYRDMDQLLGYAASRVDPQTLVIALSDHGFAGFSRAFSLNNWLEKEGYAGRQPGASTTYLAPFDWPRTRAYGLGFTGLYLNLKGREKNGWLPLAERDRLLEELQRKLIEVRDPVSGKQVITRALRSDRVYTGDAVSRGPDLVVCYNRGYRASWESVLGLFSAQLLEDNTDEWSGDHLMDPDLVPGILFVNRSITAPTPGLIDLAPTILKEFGVEKDAKMKGRAVF
;
A
#
# COMPACT_ATOMS: atom_id res chain seq x y z
N MET A 1 18.42 -7.25 75.03
CA MET A 1 18.06 -6.45 76.22
C MET A 1 16.55 -6.56 76.41
N SER A 2 16.05 -7.43 77.31
CA SER A 2 15.71 -7.13 78.72
C SER A 2 14.52 -6.16 78.82
N ARG A 3 13.39 -6.37 79.51
CA ARG A 3 12.88 -7.28 80.57
C ARG A 3 11.33 -7.05 80.61
N ILE A 4 10.44 -8.03 80.78
CA ILE A 4 9.71 -8.49 82.03
C ILE A 4 9.58 -7.37 83.12
N PRO A 5 8.53 -7.24 84.00
CA PRO A 5 7.65 -8.32 84.51
C PRO A 5 6.23 -7.99 85.12
N ARG A 6 5.51 -9.07 85.53
CA ARG A 6 4.76 -9.30 86.82
C ARG A 6 3.40 -8.58 87.06
N ASP A 7 2.39 -9.09 87.77
CA ASP A 7 2.11 -10.34 88.52
C ASP A 7 0.59 -10.38 88.95
N ARG A 8 0.08 -11.58 89.33
CA ARG A 8 -0.98 -11.92 90.33
C ARG A 8 -2.50 -11.67 90.07
N ARG A 9 -3.33 -12.76 90.04
CA ARG A 9 -4.16 -13.45 91.11
C ARG A 9 -5.51 -12.73 91.34
N ASP A 10 -6.68 -13.34 91.63
CA ASP A 10 -7.20 -14.70 91.85
C ASP A 10 -8.77 -14.64 91.86
N THR A 11 -9.42 -15.68 91.34
CA THR A 11 -10.73 -16.31 91.72
C THR A 11 -12.08 -15.54 91.85
N LYS A 12 -13.11 -15.99 91.09
CA LYS A 12 -14.35 -16.74 91.49
C LYS A 12 -15.69 -16.35 90.79
N ASP A 13 -16.32 -17.39 90.22
CA ASP A 13 -17.75 -17.77 90.09
C ASP A 13 -18.79 -17.09 89.14
N THR A 14 -19.15 -17.91 88.13
CA THR A 14 -20.47 -18.25 87.53
C THR A 14 -21.40 -17.18 86.93
N ARG A 15 -21.68 -17.27 85.61
CA ARG A 15 -22.96 -17.76 85.01
C ARG A 15 -23.02 -17.53 83.49
N ASP A 16 -23.62 -18.52 82.81
CA ASP A 16 -24.33 -18.55 81.52
C ASP A 16 -23.71 -18.05 80.19
N ALA A 17 -23.61 -19.03 79.28
CA ALA A 17 -23.99 -19.06 77.86
C ALA A 17 -23.62 -17.87 76.93
N SER A 18 -22.69 -18.12 76.00
CA SER A 18 -22.94 -18.04 74.53
C SER A 18 -21.66 -18.27 73.68
N VAL A 19 -21.76 -19.22 72.74
CA VAL A 19 -21.22 -19.29 71.34
C VAL A 19 -19.67 -19.25 71.11
N PRO A 20 -19.10 -20.04 70.15
CA PRO A 20 -17.69 -20.44 70.18
C PRO A 20 -16.77 -19.77 69.13
N SER A 21 -15.45 -19.97 69.34
CA SER A 21 -14.32 -20.10 68.37
C SER A 21 -13.12 -19.25 68.85
N VAL A 22 -11.85 -19.66 68.91
CA VAL A 22 -11.01 -20.80 68.49
C VAL A 22 -9.83 -20.85 69.51
N PRO A 23 -9.02 -21.93 69.63
CA PRO A 23 -7.58 -21.63 69.54
C PRO A 23 -6.74 -22.66 68.79
N ARG A 24 -5.69 -22.12 68.16
CA ARG A 24 -4.55 -22.83 67.58
C ARG A 24 -3.68 -23.44 68.67
N VAL A 25 -3.16 -24.64 68.45
CA VAL A 25 -1.93 -25.15 69.07
C VAL A 25 -1.01 -25.74 67.99
N ALA A 26 0.28 -25.52 68.23
CA ALA A 26 1.42 -25.64 67.33
C ALA A 26 1.74 -27.05 66.82
N CYS A 27 2.32 -27.06 65.61
CA CYS A 27 3.00 -28.17 64.93
C CYS A 27 4.42 -28.40 65.48
N VAL A 28 4.89 -29.66 65.47
CA VAL A 28 6.11 -30.15 64.76
C VAL A 28 5.91 -31.68 64.48
N PRO A 29 6.66 -32.36 63.58
CA PRO A 29 6.20 -32.69 62.23
C PRO A 29 6.17 -34.21 61.95
N CYS A 30 5.16 -34.70 61.23
CA CYS A 30 5.23 -35.98 60.54
C CYS A 30 5.37 -35.72 59.04
N ILE A 31 6.49 -36.17 58.51
CA ILE A 31 6.80 -36.26 57.08
C ILE A 31 5.77 -37.20 56.46
N CYS A 32 4.79 -36.63 55.74
CA CYS A 32 4.00 -37.35 54.75
C CYS A 32 4.34 -36.79 53.38
N LEU A 33 4.98 -37.64 52.59
CA LEU A 33 5.28 -37.47 51.17
C LEU A 33 3.96 -37.28 50.40
N LEU A 34 3.54 -36.05 50.15
CA LEU A 34 2.54 -35.74 49.14
C LEU A 34 3.29 -35.54 47.83
N LEU A 35 3.23 -36.56 46.99
CA LEU A 35 3.51 -36.48 45.56
C LEU A 35 2.62 -35.41 44.94
N LEU A 36 3.08 -34.16 44.97
CA LEU A 36 2.66 -33.14 44.01
C LEU A 36 3.15 -33.64 42.65
N LEU A 37 2.25 -34.30 41.92
CA LEU A 37 2.28 -34.29 40.47
C LEU A 37 2.19 -32.82 40.05
N ALA A 38 3.34 -32.14 40.09
CA ALA A 38 3.62 -31.05 39.18
C ALA A 38 3.57 -31.68 37.79
N ALA A 39 2.35 -31.81 37.26
CA ALA A 39 2.17 -31.77 35.84
C ALA A 39 2.92 -30.52 35.41
N CYS A 40 4.09 -30.72 34.79
CA CYS A 40 4.69 -29.75 33.92
C CYS A 40 3.67 -29.54 32.81
N GLY A 41 2.62 -28.76 33.10
CA GLY A 41 1.79 -28.16 32.09
C GLY A 41 2.72 -27.22 31.36
N SER A 42 3.37 -27.72 30.31
CA SER A 42 3.85 -26.86 29.25
C SER A 42 2.68 -25.94 28.92
N ASN A 43 2.81 -24.64 29.20
CA ASN A 43 1.84 -23.68 28.67
C ASN A 43 1.64 -24.02 27.18
N PRO A 44 0.39 -24.10 26.69
CA PRO A 44 0.18 -24.37 25.28
C PRO A 44 1.00 -23.36 24.46
N PRO A 45 1.65 -23.81 23.36
CA PRO A 45 2.46 -22.92 22.54
C PRO A 45 1.66 -21.66 22.19
N ALA A 46 2.30 -20.51 22.31
CA ALA A 46 1.62 -19.25 22.02
C ALA A 46 1.15 -19.25 20.56
N LYS A 47 -0.14 -18.96 20.37
CA LYS A 47 -0.79 -19.07 19.05
C LYS A 47 -0.21 -18.04 18.08
N LYS A 48 0.07 -18.46 16.85
CA LYS A 48 0.71 -17.64 15.82
C LYS A 48 0.00 -17.74 14.48
N VAL A 49 -0.17 -16.60 13.82
CA VAL A 49 -0.62 -16.47 12.44
C VAL A 49 0.41 -15.64 11.67
N LEU A 50 1.06 -16.26 10.69
CA LEU A 50 1.93 -15.60 9.73
C LEU A 50 1.16 -15.37 8.43
N ILE A 51 1.12 -14.11 7.98
CA ILE A 51 0.43 -13.70 6.76
C ILE A 51 1.44 -13.03 5.84
N LEU A 52 1.58 -13.57 4.63
CA LEU A 52 2.35 -12.98 3.55
C LEU A 52 1.38 -12.42 2.51
N GLY A 53 1.31 -11.10 2.42
CA GLY A 53 0.62 -10.40 1.32
C GLY A 53 1.57 -10.26 0.14
N LEU A 54 1.35 -11.03 -0.90
CA LEU A 54 2.16 -11.11 -2.10
C LEU A 54 1.34 -10.54 -3.26
N ASP A 55 1.36 -9.22 -3.38
CA ASP A 55 0.47 -8.44 -4.25
C ASP A 55 0.61 -8.84 -5.72
N GLY A 56 -0.53 -8.93 -6.40
CA GLY A 56 -0.63 -9.22 -7.83
C GLY A 56 -0.46 -10.68 -8.28
N LEU A 57 -0.21 -11.67 -7.42
CA LEU A 57 -0.01 -13.05 -7.91
C LEU A 57 -1.29 -13.64 -8.53
N ASP A 58 -1.20 -14.05 -9.79
CA ASP A 58 -2.27 -14.66 -10.58
C ASP A 58 -2.33 -16.19 -10.38
N PRO A 59 -3.52 -16.77 -10.12
CA PRO A 59 -3.66 -18.21 -9.88
C PRO A 59 -3.30 -19.08 -11.08
N GLN A 60 -3.47 -18.61 -12.32
CA GLN A 60 -3.14 -19.39 -13.52
C GLN A 60 -1.63 -19.42 -13.73
N VAL A 61 -0.95 -18.28 -13.55
CA VAL A 61 0.51 -18.19 -13.61
C VAL A 61 1.14 -19.03 -12.49
N ALA A 62 0.67 -18.90 -11.25
CA ALA A 62 1.14 -19.69 -10.12
C ALA A 62 0.97 -21.20 -10.37
N THR A 63 -0.18 -21.63 -10.89
CA THR A 63 -0.45 -23.04 -11.22
C THR A 63 0.52 -23.54 -12.28
N ARG A 64 0.66 -22.82 -13.40
CA ARG A 64 1.57 -23.16 -14.50
C ARG A 64 3.01 -23.33 -14.00
N LEU A 65 3.50 -22.40 -13.18
CA LEU A 65 4.88 -22.42 -12.68
C LEU A 65 5.08 -23.49 -11.60
N MET A 66 4.09 -23.77 -10.74
CA MET A 66 4.13 -24.92 -9.81
C MET A 66 4.19 -26.25 -10.56
N ASP A 67 3.34 -26.44 -11.56
CA ASP A 67 3.25 -27.68 -12.35
C ASP A 67 4.54 -27.88 -13.18
N ALA A 68 5.22 -26.79 -13.56
CA ALA A 68 6.56 -26.82 -14.16
C ALA A 68 7.72 -27.05 -13.16
N GLY A 69 7.43 -27.21 -11.86
CA GLY A 69 8.43 -27.43 -10.82
C GLY A 69 9.24 -26.19 -10.42
N LYS A 70 8.80 -24.99 -10.83
CA LYS A 70 9.53 -23.73 -10.64
C LYS A 70 9.22 -23.04 -9.30
N LEU A 71 8.08 -23.39 -8.68
CA LEU A 71 7.63 -22.85 -7.39
C LEU A 71 7.49 -23.96 -6.32
N PRO A 72 8.61 -24.55 -5.85
CA PRO A 72 8.58 -25.71 -4.97
C PRO A 72 8.00 -25.44 -3.58
N ASN A 73 8.07 -24.21 -3.05
CA ASN A 73 7.54 -23.89 -1.73
C ASN A 73 6.01 -23.69 -1.78
N PHE A 74 5.49 -23.01 -2.79
CA PHE A 74 4.05 -22.94 -3.06
C PHE A 74 3.46 -24.32 -3.34
N ALA A 75 4.14 -25.13 -4.16
CA ALA A 75 3.70 -26.50 -4.44
C ALA A 75 3.62 -27.34 -3.16
N ARG A 76 4.60 -27.22 -2.26
CA ARG A 76 4.58 -27.89 -0.94
C ARG A 76 3.42 -27.39 -0.07
N LEU A 77 3.19 -26.08 -0.03
CA LEU A 77 2.09 -25.51 0.76
C LEU A 77 0.73 -25.98 0.24
N ARG A 78 0.53 -26.01 -1.09
CA ARG A 78 -0.65 -26.60 -1.75
C ARG A 78 -0.85 -28.06 -1.39
N GLN A 79 0.21 -28.86 -1.35
CA GLN A 79 0.14 -30.29 -1.01
C GLN A 79 -0.16 -30.55 0.47
N SER A 80 0.44 -29.77 1.36
CA SER A 80 0.28 -29.92 2.81
C SER A 80 -0.97 -29.26 3.40
N GLY A 81 -1.61 -28.34 2.65
CA GLY A 81 -2.79 -27.61 3.07
C GLY A 81 -3.77 -27.38 1.92
N SER A 82 -3.85 -26.16 1.41
CA SER A 82 -4.79 -25.79 0.35
C SER A 82 -4.29 -24.64 -0.50
N PHE A 83 -4.76 -24.63 -1.75
CA PHE A 83 -4.63 -23.55 -2.72
C PHE A 83 -5.99 -23.31 -3.37
N SER A 84 -6.43 -22.06 -3.42
CA SER A 84 -7.68 -21.65 -4.08
C SER A 84 -7.51 -20.27 -4.72
N PRO A 85 -8.15 -19.99 -5.87
CA PRO A 85 -8.41 -18.62 -6.29
C PRO A 85 -9.17 -17.87 -5.20
N LEU A 86 -8.77 -16.63 -4.93
CA LEU A 86 -9.37 -15.78 -3.91
C LEU A 86 -10.22 -14.69 -4.58
N ALA A 87 -11.51 -14.62 -4.25
CA ALA A 87 -12.36 -13.53 -4.74
C ALA A 87 -11.84 -12.19 -4.20
N THR A 88 -11.55 -11.26 -5.12
CA THR A 88 -11.05 -9.92 -4.82
C THR A 88 -12.19 -8.95 -4.48
N SER A 89 -11.88 -7.69 -4.19
CA SER A 89 -12.87 -6.64 -3.97
C SER A 89 -13.52 -6.17 -5.27
N ILE A 90 -14.53 -5.32 -5.14
CA ILE A 90 -15.12 -4.60 -6.27
C ILE A 90 -14.81 -3.11 -6.06
N PRO A 91 -14.07 -2.44 -6.96
CA PRO A 91 -13.24 -3.02 -8.03
C PRO A 91 -12.05 -3.84 -7.50
N ALA A 92 -11.38 -4.59 -8.39
CA ALA A 92 -10.18 -5.38 -8.10
C ALA A 92 -8.93 -4.49 -8.06
N GLU A 93 -8.91 -3.58 -7.09
CA GLU A 93 -7.94 -2.50 -7.01
C GLU A 93 -7.29 -2.50 -5.63
N SER A 94 -5.96 -2.47 -5.55
CA SER A 94 -5.20 -2.73 -4.33
C SER A 94 -5.65 -1.91 -3.11
N PRO A 95 -5.83 -0.57 -3.15
CA PRO A 95 -6.34 0.17 -1.99
C PRO A 95 -7.75 -0.27 -1.54
N VAL A 96 -8.61 -0.72 -2.46
CA VAL A 96 -9.95 -1.24 -2.14
C VAL A 96 -9.84 -2.66 -1.56
N ALA A 97 -9.03 -3.51 -2.19
CA ALA A 97 -8.85 -4.91 -1.86
C ALA A 97 -8.19 -5.09 -0.50
N TRP A 98 -7.10 -4.37 -0.25
CA TRP A 98 -6.45 -4.36 1.06
C TRP A 98 -7.31 -3.72 2.15
N SER A 99 -8.10 -2.68 1.84
CA SER A 99 -9.08 -2.16 2.80
C SER A 99 -10.14 -3.22 3.17
N THR A 100 -10.62 -3.99 2.18
CA THR A 100 -11.54 -5.12 2.40
C THR A 100 -10.90 -6.20 3.28
N PHE A 101 -9.65 -6.57 3.02
CA PHE A 101 -8.90 -7.51 3.85
C PHE A 101 -8.72 -7.00 5.29
N ILE A 102 -8.33 -5.73 5.46
CA ILE A 102 -8.07 -5.12 6.76
C ILE A 102 -9.31 -5.13 7.63
N THR A 103 -10.48 -4.75 7.09
CA THR A 103 -11.68 -4.49 7.89
C THR A 103 -12.72 -5.61 7.83
N GLY A 104 -12.62 -6.55 6.88
CA GLY A 104 -13.68 -7.53 6.60
C GLY A 104 -14.99 -6.88 6.11
N LEU A 105 -14.92 -5.65 5.59
CA LEU A 105 -16.05 -4.90 5.03
C LEU A 105 -15.89 -4.79 3.50
N ASP A 106 -16.97 -4.49 2.78
CA ASP A 106 -16.89 -4.08 1.38
C ASP A 106 -16.64 -2.56 1.24
N ALA A 107 -16.48 -2.07 0.01
CA ALA A 107 -16.20 -0.66 -0.27
C ALA A 107 -17.24 0.32 0.31
N GLY A 108 -18.50 -0.08 0.44
CA GLY A 108 -19.54 0.70 1.10
C GLY A 108 -19.35 0.81 2.62
N GLY A 109 -18.60 -0.11 3.22
CA GLY A 109 -18.32 -0.15 4.65
C GLY A 109 -17.01 0.53 5.03
N HIS A 110 -15.94 0.31 4.26
CA HIS A 110 -14.64 0.96 4.50
C HIS A 110 -14.45 2.28 3.75
N GLY A 111 -15.34 2.60 2.80
CA GLY A 111 -15.40 3.89 2.11
C GLY A 111 -14.31 4.17 1.11
N ILE A 112 -13.51 3.16 0.72
CA ILE A 112 -12.49 3.26 -0.33
C ILE A 112 -13.06 2.58 -1.58
N PHE A 113 -13.06 3.30 -2.71
CA PHE A 113 -13.74 2.88 -3.95
C PHE A 113 -12.82 2.89 -5.18
N ASP A 114 -11.70 3.60 -5.09
CA ASP A 114 -10.73 3.86 -6.16
C ASP A 114 -9.49 4.52 -5.51
N PHE A 115 -8.38 4.75 -6.22
CA PHE A 115 -7.26 5.62 -5.80
C PHE A 115 -7.69 7.08 -5.63
N ILE A 116 -8.66 7.55 -6.42
CA ILE A 116 -9.16 8.92 -6.35
C ILE A 116 -10.66 8.98 -6.08
N HIS A 117 -11.05 9.88 -5.19
CA HIS A 117 -12.44 10.25 -4.97
C HIS A 117 -12.70 11.66 -5.45
N ARG A 118 -13.98 12.03 -5.53
CA ARG A 118 -14.42 13.43 -5.66
C ARG A 118 -15.09 13.88 -4.40
N ASP A 119 -14.94 15.15 -4.06
CA ASP A 119 -15.90 15.83 -3.19
C ASP A 119 -17.08 16.30 -4.06
N PRO A 120 -18.31 15.81 -3.84
CA PRO A 120 -19.45 16.18 -4.65
C PRO A 120 -19.88 17.65 -4.48
N GLY A 121 -19.51 18.31 -3.37
CA GLY A 121 -19.80 19.72 -3.10
C GLY A 121 -18.85 20.69 -3.79
N THR A 122 -17.60 20.29 -4.04
CA THR A 122 -16.59 21.12 -4.72
C THR A 122 -16.29 20.65 -6.14
N MET A 123 -16.56 19.38 -6.46
CA MET A 123 -16.16 18.65 -7.66
C MET A 123 -14.64 18.54 -7.84
N VAL A 124 -13.89 18.65 -6.74
CA VAL A 124 -12.42 18.51 -6.75
C VAL A 124 -12.06 17.07 -6.37
N PRO A 125 -11.20 16.38 -7.16
CA PRO A 125 -10.70 15.09 -6.77
C PRO A 125 -9.71 15.15 -5.61
N TYR A 126 -9.67 14.08 -4.81
CA TYR A 126 -8.70 13.90 -3.73
C TYR A 126 -8.31 12.43 -3.61
N LEU A 127 -7.17 12.17 -2.96
CA LEU A 127 -6.65 10.82 -2.75
C LEU A 127 -7.56 10.06 -1.76
N SER A 128 -8.00 8.87 -2.15
CA SER A 128 -9.03 8.16 -1.40
C SER A 128 -8.55 7.64 -0.05
N THR A 129 -7.26 7.31 0.10
CA THR A 129 -6.70 6.65 1.27
C THR A 129 -6.27 7.61 2.37
N THR A 130 -5.87 8.83 2.02
CA THR A 130 -5.32 9.79 2.97
C THR A 130 -5.72 11.22 2.64
N THR A 131 -6.05 12.01 3.65
CA THR A 131 -6.24 13.46 3.53
C THR A 131 -5.21 14.19 4.38
N THR A 132 -4.60 15.24 3.82
CA THR A 132 -3.68 16.12 4.55
C THR A 132 -4.37 17.46 4.79
N GLU A 133 -4.64 17.79 6.04
CA GLU A 133 -5.15 19.08 6.47
C GLU A 133 -4.00 20.02 6.83
N VAL A 134 -3.99 21.21 6.22
CA VAL A 134 -2.99 22.24 6.51
C VAL A 134 -3.21 22.78 7.92
N ALA A 135 -2.13 23.06 8.66
CA ALA A 135 -2.16 23.67 9.98
C ALA A 135 -3.14 24.86 10.04
N GLY A 136 -4.20 24.72 10.85
CA GLY A 136 -5.34 25.64 10.79
C GLY A 136 -5.02 27.09 11.19
N TRP A 137 -4.08 27.30 12.12
CA TRP A 137 -3.69 28.64 12.61
C TRP A 137 -2.17 28.75 12.68
N SER A 138 -1.63 29.86 12.17
CA SER A 138 -0.19 30.12 12.17
C SER A 138 0.10 31.58 12.47
N LEU A 139 1.15 31.85 13.24
CA LEU A 139 1.61 33.20 13.53
C LEU A 139 2.57 33.67 12.44
N PRO A 140 2.24 34.76 11.73
CA PRO A 140 3.18 35.37 10.80
C PRO A 140 4.27 36.13 11.57
N LEU A 141 5.54 35.77 11.34
CA LEU A 141 6.70 36.49 11.84
C LEU A 141 7.65 36.82 10.68
N GLY A 142 7.44 37.98 10.06
CA GLY A 142 8.15 38.36 8.83
C GLY A 142 7.86 37.37 7.71
N ARG A 143 8.90 36.69 7.20
CA ARG A 143 8.78 35.64 6.16
C ARG A 143 8.34 34.27 6.70
N TRP A 144 8.37 34.10 8.01
CA TRP A 144 8.03 32.85 8.69
C TRP A 144 6.54 32.78 8.99
N GLN A 145 6.02 31.55 8.96
CA GLN A 145 4.66 31.19 9.31
C GLN A 145 4.77 30.05 10.31
N ILE A 146 4.73 30.39 11.61
CA ILE A 146 4.92 29.42 12.67
C ILE A 146 3.58 28.76 12.97
N PRO A 147 3.40 27.46 12.71
CA PRO A 147 2.16 26.77 13.02
C PRO A 147 1.94 26.76 14.54
N LEU A 148 0.77 27.20 14.99
CA LEU A 148 0.36 27.09 16.41
C LEU A 148 -0.13 25.69 16.74
N TRP A 149 -0.58 24.96 15.72
CA TRP A 149 -1.06 23.58 15.79
C TRP A 149 -0.46 22.83 14.60
N PRO A 150 -0.02 21.57 14.77
CA PRO A 150 0.43 20.76 13.65
C PRO A 150 -0.71 20.57 12.64
N GLY A 151 -0.35 20.42 11.37
CA GLY A 151 -1.28 19.88 10.38
C GLY A 151 -1.65 18.44 10.74
N GLU A 152 -2.78 17.96 10.25
CA GLU A 152 -3.26 16.61 10.52
C GLU A 152 -3.24 15.80 9.24
N ILE A 153 -2.64 14.61 9.29
CA ILE A 153 -2.77 13.62 8.22
C ILE A 153 -3.78 12.61 8.73
N ARG A 154 -4.87 12.41 7.98
CA ARG A 154 -5.97 11.51 8.35
C ARG A 154 -6.03 10.33 7.40
N LEU A 155 -6.18 9.14 7.98
CA LEU A 155 -6.52 7.92 7.26
C LEU A 155 -8.01 7.98 6.89
N ASN A 156 -8.32 7.84 5.60
CA ASN A 156 -9.71 7.92 5.10
C ASN A 156 -10.44 6.57 5.13
N ARG A 157 -9.70 5.46 5.23
CA ARG A 157 -10.27 4.12 5.38
C ARG A 157 -11.10 4.06 6.66
N GLN A 158 -12.36 3.70 6.52
CA GLN A 158 -13.31 3.54 7.61
C GLN A 158 -13.34 2.09 8.10
N GLY A 159 -13.88 1.88 9.29
CA GLY A 159 -13.95 0.57 9.92
C GLY A 159 -12.67 0.20 10.66
N ARG A 160 -12.85 -0.58 11.73
CA ARG A 160 -11.75 -1.08 12.53
C ARG A 160 -10.98 -2.15 11.75
N ALA A 161 -9.66 -2.11 11.86
CA ALA A 161 -8.80 -3.15 11.33
C ALA A 161 -8.86 -4.41 12.21
N PHE A 162 -8.66 -5.59 11.62
CA PHE A 162 -8.74 -6.85 12.35
C PHE A 162 -7.76 -6.90 13.55
N TRP A 163 -6.58 -6.28 13.44
CA TRP A 163 -5.60 -6.26 14.53
C TRP A 163 -6.07 -5.42 15.73
N GLU A 164 -6.90 -4.40 15.52
CA GLU A 164 -7.46 -3.61 16.62
C GLU A 164 -8.42 -4.45 17.47
N PHE A 165 -9.15 -5.41 16.88
CA PHE A 165 -9.97 -6.35 17.65
C PHE A 165 -9.13 -7.39 18.41
N LEU A 166 -8.00 -7.80 17.83
CA LEU A 166 -7.05 -8.71 18.49
C LEU A 166 -6.37 -8.03 19.68
N GLU A 167 -6.06 -6.75 19.56
CA GLU A 167 -5.47 -5.93 20.63
C GLU A 167 -6.39 -5.74 21.82
N ASP A 168 -7.71 -5.59 21.59
CA ASP A 168 -8.70 -5.59 22.68
C ASP A 168 -8.63 -6.86 23.55
N HIS A 169 -7.98 -7.91 23.05
CA HIS A 169 -7.80 -9.22 23.70
C HIS A 169 -6.33 -9.53 24.02
N ASP A 170 -5.46 -8.50 24.09
CA ASP A 170 -4.03 -8.61 24.41
C ASP A 170 -3.24 -9.51 23.44
N ILE A 171 -3.70 -9.66 22.19
CA ILE A 171 -3.02 -10.45 21.17
C ILE A 171 -2.07 -9.53 20.38
N PRO A 172 -0.75 -9.75 20.42
CA PRO A 172 0.21 -8.86 19.79
C PRO A 172 0.12 -8.93 18.27
N CYS A 173 0.16 -7.77 17.62
CA CYS A 173 0.11 -7.65 16.17
C CYS A 173 1.31 -6.86 15.64
N THR A 174 1.91 -7.36 14.57
CA THR A 174 2.97 -6.69 13.81
C THR A 174 2.57 -6.68 12.34
N ILE A 175 2.34 -5.48 11.81
CA ILE A 175 1.77 -5.23 10.49
C ILE A 175 2.80 -4.46 9.65
N VAL A 176 3.42 -5.13 8.68
CA VAL A 176 4.57 -4.59 7.96
C VAL A 176 4.19 -4.28 6.52
N ARG A 177 4.27 -3.00 6.16
CA ARG A 177 4.00 -2.43 4.82
C ARG A 177 2.59 -2.69 4.30
N ILE A 178 1.59 -2.77 5.16
CA ILE A 178 0.22 -3.01 4.69
C ILE A 178 -0.30 -1.81 3.86
N PRO A 179 -0.85 -2.04 2.65
CA PRO A 179 -1.49 -1.00 1.86
C PRO A 179 -2.68 -0.34 2.57
N ALA A 180 -3.03 0.89 2.16
CA ALA A 180 -4.19 1.63 2.66
C ALA A 180 -4.21 1.83 4.19
N ASN A 181 -3.02 1.98 4.79
CA ASN A 181 -2.82 2.22 6.22
C ASN A 181 -1.79 3.33 6.47
N TYR A 182 -1.87 4.41 5.67
CA TYR A 182 -1.10 5.64 5.89
C TYR A 182 -2.06 6.82 6.21
N PRO A 183 -1.85 7.53 7.34
CA PRO A 183 -1.00 7.11 8.45
C PRO A 183 -1.53 5.79 9.06
N PRO A 184 -0.70 5.04 9.81
CA PRO A 184 -1.15 3.87 10.54
C PRO A 184 -2.25 4.25 11.55
N THR A 185 -3.12 3.31 11.89
CA THR A 185 -4.12 3.55 12.93
C THR A 185 -3.46 3.74 14.28
N ASP A 186 -4.06 4.57 15.15
CA ASP A 186 -3.57 4.78 16.51
C ASP A 186 -3.88 3.55 17.36
N SER A 187 -2.96 2.60 17.36
CA SER A 187 -3.10 1.32 18.06
C SER A 187 -1.75 0.86 18.63
N PRO A 188 -1.72 -0.03 19.65
CA PRO A 188 -0.49 -0.61 20.18
C PRO A 188 0.29 -1.51 19.21
N ALA A 189 -0.30 -1.95 18.08
CA ALA A 189 0.41 -2.75 17.08
C ALA A 189 1.66 -2.03 16.60
N LYS A 190 2.67 -2.83 16.31
CA LYS A 190 3.79 -2.40 15.48
C LYS A 190 3.33 -2.34 14.04
N GLN A 191 3.20 -1.16 13.48
CA GLN A 191 2.72 -0.92 12.13
C GLN A 191 3.78 -0.15 11.34
N LEU A 192 4.08 -0.60 10.13
CA LEU A 192 4.79 0.15 9.11
C LEU A 192 3.84 0.31 7.92
N SER A 193 3.56 1.55 7.51
CA SER A 193 2.68 1.84 6.38
C SER A 193 3.23 1.29 5.06
N GLY A 194 2.34 0.87 4.17
CA GLY A 194 2.65 0.42 2.81
C GLY A 194 2.22 1.43 1.75
N MET A 195 1.66 0.90 0.65
CA MET A 195 1.08 1.68 -0.45
C MET A 195 0.13 2.77 0.09
N GLY A 196 0.34 4.00 -0.38
CA GLY A 196 -0.28 5.21 0.15
C GLY A 196 0.70 6.12 0.90
N THR A 197 1.86 5.60 1.34
CA THR A 197 2.91 6.40 1.99
C THR A 197 3.64 7.27 0.95
N PRO A 198 3.67 8.60 1.11
CA PRO A 198 4.31 9.51 0.16
C PRO A 198 5.82 9.61 0.38
N ASP A 199 6.51 10.24 -0.58
CA ASP A 199 7.85 10.79 -0.37
C ASP A 199 7.80 12.09 0.46
N LEU A 200 8.96 12.67 0.77
CA LEU A 200 9.01 13.93 1.52
C LEU A 200 8.39 15.11 0.77
N GLU A 201 8.27 15.05 -0.56
CA GLU A 201 7.57 16.07 -1.32
C GLU A 201 6.04 15.97 -1.21
N GLY A 202 5.52 14.90 -0.59
CA GLY A 202 4.09 14.62 -0.49
C GLY A 202 3.53 13.95 -1.75
N THR A 203 4.38 13.42 -2.62
CA THR A 203 3.99 12.73 -3.86
C THR A 203 4.14 11.21 -3.72
N TYR A 204 3.67 10.44 -4.70
CA TYR A 204 3.85 8.98 -4.73
C TYR A 204 5.21 8.52 -5.29
N GLY A 205 6.25 9.33 -5.11
CA GLY A 205 7.61 9.00 -5.51
C GLY A 205 8.07 9.76 -6.75
N THR A 206 8.32 11.07 -6.61
CA THR A 206 8.86 11.87 -7.72
C THR A 206 10.38 11.73 -7.78
N PHE A 207 10.90 11.11 -8.84
CA PHE A 207 12.35 10.98 -9.04
C PHE A 207 12.97 12.24 -9.68
N SER A 208 14.30 12.33 -9.62
CA SER A 208 15.07 13.38 -10.29
C SER A 208 16.08 12.78 -11.27
N PHE A 209 16.10 13.27 -12.50
CA PHE A 209 17.03 12.82 -13.54
C PHE A 209 17.85 13.98 -14.07
N TYR A 210 19.18 13.89 -14.02
CA TYR A 210 20.10 14.94 -14.44
C TYR A 210 20.83 14.49 -15.70
N THR A 211 20.76 15.30 -16.75
CA THR A 211 21.38 15.00 -18.04
C THR A 211 21.96 16.24 -18.70
N ASP A 212 23.06 16.13 -19.44
CA ASP A 212 23.58 17.21 -20.30
C ASP A 212 23.16 17.09 -21.78
N GLU A 213 22.24 16.16 -22.07
CA GLU A 213 21.54 16.11 -23.35
C GLU A 213 20.79 17.44 -23.64
N PRO A 214 20.44 17.72 -24.92
CA PRO A 214 19.70 18.92 -25.28
C PRO A 214 18.41 19.12 -24.46
N ALA A 215 18.15 20.37 -24.07
CA ALA A 215 16.92 20.71 -23.34
C ALA A 215 15.68 20.29 -24.14
N GLY A 216 14.78 19.56 -23.49
CA GLY A 216 13.56 19.02 -24.10
C GLY A 216 13.66 17.59 -24.63
N SER A 217 14.80 16.90 -24.54
CA SER A 217 14.95 15.49 -24.99
C SER A 217 13.91 14.51 -24.43
N TYR A 218 13.32 14.80 -23.26
CA TYR A 218 12.39 13.90 -22.55
C TYR A 218 10.96 14.46 -22.42
N GLY A 219 10.72 15.70 -22.86
CA GLY A 219 9.42 16.36 -22.65
C GLY A 219 8.99 16.45 -21.18
N ASP A 220 7.67 16.50 -20.95
CA ASP A 220 7.09 16.43 -19.60
C ASP A 220 7.03 14.97 -19.15
N VAL A 221 7.69 14.66 -18.03
CA VAL A 221 7.77 13.30 -17.48
C VAL A 221 6.83 13.16 -16.30
N SER A 222 5.81 12.31 -16.44
CA SER A 222 4.91 11.97 -15.33
C SER A 222 5.68 11.22 -14.24
N GLY A 223 5.55 11.62 -12.98
CA GLY A 223 6.22 10.97 -11.84
C GLY A 223 7.70 11.29 -11.67
N GLY A 224 8.27 12.24 -12.43
CA GLY A 224 9.67 12.61 -12.29
C GLY A 224 9.99 14.01 -12.81
N ARG A 225 11.21 14.48 -12.54
CA ARG A 225 11.72 15.76 -13.03
C ARG A 225 13.04 15.57 -13.76
N VAL A 226 13.14 16.13 -14.96
CA VAL A 226 14.37 16.12 -15.76
C VAL A 226 15.08 17.47 -15.65
N PHE A 227 16.33 17.43 -15.23
CA PHE A 227 17.20 18.58 -15.01
C PHE A 227 18.31 18.57 -16.07
N TYR A 228 18.24 19.55 -16.97
CA TYR A 228 19.26 19.74 -18.01
C TYR A 228 20.47 20.49 -17.44
N VAL A 229 21.55 19.77 -17.16
CA VAL A 229 22.77 20.26 -16.54
C VAL A 229 23.86 20.55 -17.58
N LYS A 230 25.01 21.08 -17.13
CA LYS A 230 26.18 21.28 -17.99
C LYS A 230 27.39 20.64 -17.35
N VAL A 231 28.12 19.83 -18.11
CA VAL A 231 29.46 19.38 -17.74
C VAL A 231 30.47 20.47 -18.07
N LYS A 232 31.14 21.04 -17.06
CA LYS A 232 32.19 22.05 -17.21
C LYS A 232 33.44 21.60 -16.48
N LEU A 233 34.56 21.44 -17.20
CA LEU A 233 35.83 20.98 -16.62
C LEU A 233 35.64 19.70 -15.79
N ASP A 234 34.99 18.70 -16.39
CA ASP A 234 34.65 17.41 -15.76
C ASP A 234 33.86 17.54 -14.46
N ARG A 235 33.06 18.61 -14.32
CA ARG A 235 32.21 18.86 -13.16
C ARG A 235 30.79 19.20 -13.56
N VAL A 236 29.83 18.63 -12.83
CA VAL A 236 28.41 19.01 -12.84
C VAL A 236 28.07 19.59 -11.48
N ASP A 237 27.42 20.75 -11.47
CA ASP A 237 26.82 21.35 -10.26
C ASP A 237 25.31 21.36 -10.44
N ALA A 238 24.58 20.85 -9.44
CA ALA A 238 23.13 20.68 -9.50
C ALA A 238 22.49 20.79 -8.10
N GLU A 239 21.17 20.81 -8.08
CA GLU A 239 20.39 20.86 -6.84
C GLU A 239 19.43 19.67 -6.77
N LEU A 240 19.38 19.02 -5.62
CA LEU A 240 18.40 18.00 -5.28
C LEU A 240 17.14 18.68 -4.73
N PRO A 241 15.98 18.58 -5.39
CA PRO A 241 14.72 19.05 -4.84
C PRO A 241 14.33 18.27 -3.58
N GLY A 242 13.63 18.95 -2.69
CA GLY A 242 13.12 18.39 -1.44
C GLY A 242 11.72 18.89 -1.10
N PRO A 243 11.29 18.71 0.16
CA PRO A 243 9.95 19.09 0.59
C PRO A 243 9.68 20.59 0.44
N PRO A 244 8.40 21.00 0.28
CA PRO A 244 8.02 22.38 0.47
C PRO A 244 8.31 22.85 1.91
N ASN A 245 8.81 24.08 2.07
CA ASN A 245 9.05 24.64 3.39
C ASN A 245 7.75 25.17 4.01
N SER A 246 7.04 24.29 4.73
CA SER A 246 5.78 24.62 5.41
C SER A 246 5.89 25.74 6.46
N LEU A 247 7.09 26.07 6.94
CA LEU A 247 7.34 27.15 7.90
C LEU A 247 7.48 28.53 7.23
N ARG A 248 7.46 28.61 5.90
CA ARG A 248 7.58 29.86 5.15
C ARG A 248 6.32 30.15 4.34
N ARG A 249 5.95 31.43 4.27
CA ARG A 249 4.85 31.88 3.40
C ARG A 249 5.12 31.48 1.95
N GLY A 250 4.09 30.96 1.28
CA GLY A 250 4.18 30.45 -0.09
C GLY A 250 4.85 29.08 -0.22
N GLN A 251 5.27 28.47 0.89
CA GLN A 251 5.82 27.11 0.96
C GLN A 251 6.86 26.79 -0.13
N PRO A 252 7.92 27.61 -0.29
CA PRO A 252 8.90 27.42 -1.34
C PRO A 252 9.57 26.04 -1.21
N GLN A 253 9.84 25.41 -2.34
CA GLN A 253 10.57 24.15 -2.38
C GLN A 253 11.98 24.32 -1.79
N LEU A 254 12.36 23.39 -0.91
CA LEU A 254 13.73 23.30 -0.40
C LEU A 254 14.59 22.55 -1.41
N THR A 255 15.87 22.92 -1.48
CA THR A 255 16.86 22.23 -2.31
C THR A 255 18.16 22.00 -1.54
N VAL A 256 18.91 20.97 -1.94
CA VAL A 256 20.26 20.69 -1.43
C VAL A 256 21.23 20.69 -2.60
N PRO A 257 22.26 21.55 -2.62
CA PRO A 257 23.24 21.54 -3.70
C PRO A 257 24.12 20.28 -3.61
N PHE A 258 24.46 19.74 -4.77
CA PHE A 258 25.45 18.67 -4.92
C PHE A 258 26.33 18.91 -6.14
N ALA A 259 27.51 18.30 -6.13
CA ALA A 259 28.45 18.34 -7.24
C ALA A 259 28.85 16.93 -7.65
N VAL A 260 29.03 16.72 -8.95
CA VAL A 260 29.57 15.48 -9.51
C VAL A 260 30.89 15.80 -10.19
N LEU A 261 31.97 15.18 -9.74
CA LEU A 261 33.28 15.25 -10.36
C LEU A 261 33.50 14.00 -11.19
N ILE A 262 33.62 14.17 -12.49
CA ILE A 262 33.82 13.11 -13.46
C ILE A 262 35.33 12.86 -13.60
N ASP A 263 35.76 11.61 -13.59
CA ASP A 263 37.15 11.29 -13.90
C ASP A 263 37.39 11.44 -15.43
N PRO A 264 38.43 12.19 -15.85
CA PRO A 264 38.70 12.41 -17.26
C PRO A 264 39.14 11.12 -17.99
N ASP A 265 39.79 10.21 -17.27
CA ASP A 265 40.47 9.04 -17.85
C ASP A 265 39.70 7.74 -17.60
N HIS A 266 38.91 7.67 -16.53
CA HIS A 266 38.18 6.48 -16.11
C HIS A 266 36.66 6.70 -16.11
N PRO A 267 35.85 5.64 -16.34
CA PRO A 267 34.40 5.73 -16.25
C PRO A 267 33.97 5.68 -14.79
N VAL A 268 34.29 6.73 -14.03
CA VAL A 268 33.96 6.88 -12.62
C VAL A 268 33.59 8.33 -12.35
N ALA A 269 32.62 8.56 -11.47
CA ALA A 269 32.28 9.89 -10.99
C ALA A 269 32.17 9.92 -9.46
N LYS A 270 32.63 11.02 -8.86
CA LYS A 270 32.47 11.30 -7.44
C LYS A 270 31.31 12.26 -7.21
N VAL A 271 30.24 11.79 -6.59
CA VAL A 271 29.12 12.62 -6.13
C VAL A 271 29.44 13.16 -4.74
N THR A 272 29.36 14.48 -4.56
CA THR A 272 29.52 15.16 -3.27
C THR A 272 28.22 15.89 -2.93
N ILE A 273 27.56 15.47 -1.86
CA ILE A 273 26.33 16.09 -1.34
C ILE A 273 26.47 16.27 0.17
N GLN A 274 26.38 17.52 0.64
CA GLN A 274 26.66 17.87 2.03
C GLN A 274 28.04 17.33 2.48
N GLU A 275 28.10 16.57 3.58
CA GLU A 275 29.34 15.97 4.09
C GLU A 275 29.64 14.58 3.48
N ARG A 276 28.83 14.12 2.51
CA ARG A 276 28.94 12.78 1.92
C ARG A 276 29.66 12.84 0.59
N GLN A 277 30.52 11.84 0.36
CA GLN A 277 31.20 11.61 -0.90
C GLN A 277 30.98 10.16 -1.32
N LEU A 278 30.52 9.97 -2.55
CA LEU A 278 30.22 8.67 -3.16
C LEU A 278 31.06 8.55 -4.41
N LEU A 279 31.64 7.38 -4.66
CA LEU A 279 32.33 7.08 -5.91
C LEU A 279 31.48 6.04 -6.65
N LEU A 280 31.04 6.35 -7.86
CA LEU A 280 30.15 5.51 -8.65
C LEU A 280 30.73 5.25 -10.03
N LYS A 281 30.56 4.02 -10.52
CA LYS A 281 30.75 3.64 -11.92
C LYS A 281 29.42 3.75 -12.68
N PRO A 282 29.43 3.95 -14.00
CA PRO A 282 28.24 3.73 -14.83
C PRO A 282 27.64 2.35 -14.54
N GLY A 283 26.32 2.28 -14.38
CA GLY A 283 25.60 1.08 -13.98
C GLY A 283 25.58 0.82 -12.46
N GLU A 284 26.12 1.72 -11.63
CA GLU A 284 26.18 1.53 -10.18
C GLU A 284 25.13 2.35 -9.42
N TRP A 285 24.36 1.65 -8.57
CA TRP A 285 23.49 2.25 -7.58
C TRP A 285 24.25 2.49 -6.28
N SER A 286 24.08 3.67 -5.68
CA SER A 286 24.60 3.94 -4.34
C SER A 286 23.82 3.17 -3.27
N GLN A 287 24.43 3.02 -2.10
CA GLN A 287 23.67 2.79 -0.86
C GLN A 287 22.74 3.98 -0.57
N TRP A 288 21.83 3.85 0.39
CA TRP A 288 21.01 4.97 0.85
C TRP A 288 21.89 6.11 1.39
N VAL A 289 21.64 7.31 0.90
CA VAL A 289 22.37 8.54 1.25
C VAL A 289 21.42 9.45 2.03
N PRO A 290 21.68 9.69 3.32
CA PRO A 290 20.89 10.64 4.09
C PRO A 290 21.14 12.07 3.61
N VAL A 291 20.06 12.83 3.48
CA VAL A 291 20.04 14.22 3.03
C VAL A 291 19.21 15.06 3.99
N ARG A 292 19.77 16.19 4.42
CA ARG A 292 19.13 17.11 5.37
C ARG A 292 18.67 18.39 4.67
N PHE A 293 17.38 18.67 4.69
CA PHE A 293 16.79 19.91 4.18
C PHE A 293 16.57 20.90 5.32
N GLU A 294 17.28 22.03 5.29
CA GLU A 294 17.20 23.05 6.33
C GLU A 294 15.91 23.88 6.19
N MET A 295 14.93 23.64 7.08
CA MET A 295 13.66 24.38 7.08
C MET A 295 13.83 25.73 7.78
N MET A 296 14.67 25.81 8.81
CA MET A 296 15.05 27.03 9.51
C MET A 296 16.57 27.15 9.68
N PRO A 297 17.15 28.38 9.60
CA PRO A 297 18.58 28.63 9.73
C PRO A 297 19.19 28.04 11.00
N LEU A 298 20.49 27.74 10.92
CA LEU A 298 21.30 27.19 12.00
C LEU A 298 20.79 25.81 12.47
N GLY A 299 20.06 25.10 11.61
CA GLY A 299 19.53 23.77 11.92
C GLY A 299 18.41 23.74 12.97
N ALA A 300 17.74 24.87 13.23
CA ALA A 300 16.66 24.95 14.22
C ALA A 300 15.43 24.08 13.85
N ALA A 301 15.23 23.80 12.57
CA ALA A 301 14.27 22.84 12.06
C ALA A 301 14.79 22.26 10.73
N SER A 302 14.60 20.96 10.51
CA SER A 302 14.97 20.29 9.28
C SER A 302 14.02 19.15 8.93
N ALA A 303 13.88 18.87 7.64
CA ALA A 303 13.30 17.63 7.14
C ALA A 303 14.44 16.72 6.68
N ASN A 304 14.47 15.49 7.20
CA ASN A 304 15.52 14.52 6.90
C ASN A 304 14.96 13.43 5.99
N GLY A 305 15.67 13.15 4.90
CA GLY A 305 15.30 12.13 3.93
C GLY A 305 16.48 11.25 3.53
N ILE A 306 16.19 10.23 2.74
CA ILE A 306 17.19 9.36 2.13
C ILE A 306 16.96 9.25 0.63
N VAL A 307 18.04 9.20 -0.14
CA VAL A 307 18.01 8.99 -1.60
C VAL A 307 19.02 7.95 -2.04
N ARG A 308 18.83 7.36 -3.22
CA ARG A 308 19.85 6.62 -3.96
C ARG A 308 20.22 7.37 -5.22
N PHE A 309 21.51 7.36 -5.54
CA PHE A 309 22.04 7.81 -6.81
C PHE A 309 22.28 6.60 -7.71
N TYR A 310 21.99 6.74 -8.99
CA TYR A 310 22.31 5.74 -10.01
C TYR A 310 23.00 6.45 -11.17
N LEU A 311 24.29 6.19 -11.33
CA LEU A 311 25.07 6.75 -12.41
C LEU A 311 24.82 5.92 -13.66
N LYS A 312 24.00 6.41 -14.59
CA LYS A 312 23.71 5.71 -15.84
C LYS A 312 24.88 5.79 -16.81
N GLU A 313 25.34 7.01 -17.03
CA GLU A 313 26.26 7.31 -18.12
C GLU A 313 27.10 8.54 -17.74
N ILE A 314 28.34 8.56 -18.22
CA ILE A 314 29.24 9.71 -18.07
C ILE A 314 29.57 10.31 -19.44
N ARG A 315 29.65 9.46 -20.48
CA ARG A 315 29.99 9.82 -21.86
C ARG A 315 29.27 8.86 -22.83
N PRO A 316 28.84 9.32 -24.03
CA PRO A 316 28.97 10.69 -24.56
C PRO A 316 28.18 11.74 -23.77
N ASP A 317 27.07 11.37 -23.14
CA ASP A 317 26.24 12.28 -22.34
C ASP A 317 26.27 11.85 -20.87
N PHE A 318 26.35 12.82 -19.97
CA PHE A 318 26.21 12.61 -18.54
C PHE A 318 24.76 12.30 -18.19
N LYS A 319 24.50 11.21 -17.48
CA LYS A 319 23.16 10.79 -17.03
C LYS A 319 23.21 10.27 -15.61
N LEU A 320 22.50 10.93 -14.71
CA LEU A 320 22.41 10.57 -13.30
C LEU A 320 20.95 10.54 -12.86
N TYR A 321 20.48 9.38 -12.43
CA TYR A 321 19.19 9.22 -11.78
C TYR A 321 19.35 9.36 -10.27
N VAL A 322 18.38 10.00 -9.62
CA VAL A 322 18.25 10.07 -8.16
C VAL A 322 16.84 9.65 -7.79
N SER A 323 16.74 8.68 -6.87
CA SER A 323 15.45 8.17 -6.40
C SER A 323 14.62 9.29 -5.75
N PRO A 324 13.30 9.09 -5.60
CA PRO A 324 12.49 9.97 -4.76
C PRO A 324 13.07 10.12 -3.37
N VAL A 325 12.85 11.29 -2.76
CA VAL A 325 13.34 11.60 -1.41
C VAL A 325 12.47 10.88 -0.38
N ASN A 326 12.90 9.71 0.04
CA ASN A 326 12.20 8.91 1.04
C ASN A 326 12.32 9.60 2.42
N VAL A 327 11.37 9.32 3.32
CA VAL A 327 11.47 9.73 4.73
C VAL A 327 12.68 9.04 5.36
N ASP A 328 13.48 9.76 6.15
CA ASP A 328 14.55 9.12 6.91
C ASP A 328 13.96 8.29 8.07
N PRO A 329 14.07 6.95 8.06
CA PRO A 329 13.49 6.12 9.12
C PRO A 329 14.17 6.31 10.49
N SER A 330 15.38 6.89 10.54
CA SER A 330 16.09 7.18 11.78
C SER A 330 15.60 8.46 12.49
N ASP A 331 14.85 9.31 11.77
CA ASP A 331 14.28 10.57 12.25
C ASP A 331 13.02 10.92 11.41
N ALA A 332 12.02 10.05 11.47
CA ALA A 332 10.86 10.12 10.59
C ALA A 332 9.95 11.32 10.94
N ILE A 333 9.94 12.33 10.07
CA ILE A 333 9.09 13.52 10.21
C ILE A 333 7.62 13.26 9.82
N LEU A 334 7.37 12.22 9.02
CA LEU A 334 6.03 11.76 8.65
C LEU A 334 5.62 10.54 9.48
N PRO A 335 4.32 10.38 9.81
CA PRO A 335 3.81 9.26 10.60
C PRO A 335 3.75 7.96 9.77
N ILE A 336 4.91 7.41 9.41
CA ILE A 336 5.03 6.18 8.60
C ILE A 336 4.95 4.90 9.43
N THR A 337 5.06 5.01 10.76
CA THR A 337 4.98 3.88 11.68
C THR A 337 4.18 4.20 12.94
N GLN A 338 3.58 3.17 13.51
CA GLN A 338 3.03 3.19 14.87
C GLN A 338 3.66 2.03 15.68
N PRO A 339 4.01 2.21 16.96
CA PRO A 339 4.20 3.50 17.62
C PRO A 339 5.25 4.36 16.89
N SER A 340 5.26 5.68 17.11
CA SER A 340 6.14 6.61 16.38
C SER A 340 7.64 6.28 16.45
N GLY A 341 8.11 5.66 17.54
CA GLY A 341 9.51 5.21 17.68
C GLY A 341 9.86 3.95 16.87
N TYR A 342 8.89 3.32 16.20
CA TYR A 342 9.09 2.05 15.53
C TYR A 342 9.96 2.16 14.27
N ALA A 343 9.84 3.24 13.49
CA ALA A 343 10.73 3.50 12.35
C ALA A 343 12.20 3.52 12.77
N ARG A 344 12.51 4.22 13.88
CA ARG A 344 13.86 4.27 14.44
C ARG A 344 14.32 2.89 14.92
N GLN A 345 13.45 2.14 15.58
CA GLN A 345 13.74 0.76 15.99
C GLN A 345 14.12 -0.10 14.78
N LEU A 346 13.36 -0.02 13.67
CA LEU A 346 13.67 -0.76 12.45
C LEU A 346 15.03 -0.33 11.89
N TYR A 347 15.27 0.97 11.77
CA TYR A 347 16.56 1.51 11.31
C TYR A 347 17.74 0.99 12.15
N ASP A 348 17.65 1.02 13.47
CA ASP A 348 18.75 0.59 14.36
C ASP A 348 19.12 -0.90 14.17
N HIS A 349 18.20 -1.74 13.65
CA HIS A 349 18.41 -3.18 13.47
C HIS A 349 18.65 -3.60 12.02
N VAL A 350 17.99 -2.95 11.06
CA VAL A 350 18.05 -3.32 9.65
C VAL A 350 18.87 -2.33 8.82
N GLY A 351 19.15 -1.12 9.32
CA GLY A 351 19.73 -0.02 8.56
C GLY A 351 18.68 0.73 7.74
N TYR A 352 19.12 1.50 6.75
CA TYR A 352 18.20 2.19 5.84
C TYR A 352 17.39 1.21 4.98
N PHE A 353 16.14 1.58 4.73
CA PHE A 353 15.19 0.90 3.87
C PHE A 353 14.25 1.92 3.24
N SER A 354 13.67 1.60 2.08
CA SER A 354 12.69 2.47 1.44
C SER A 354 11.45 2.64 2.31
N THR A 355 11.06 3.89 2.54
CA THR A 355 9.82 4.24 3.25
C THR A 355 8.67 4.56 2.30
N LEU A 356 8.91 4.52 0.99
CA LEU A 356 7.91 4.85 -0.02
C LEU A 356 6.89 3.71 -0.14
N GLY A 357 5.62 4.08 -0.38
CA GLY A 357 4.54 3.12 -0.52
C GLY A 357 4.70 2.19 -1.72
N ILE A 358 5.19 2.73 -2.85
CA ILE A 358 5.46 2.00 -4.10
C ILE A 358 6.89 2.35 -4.53
N PRO A 359 7.90 1.53 -4.18
CA PRO A 359 9.31 1.91 -4.33
C PRO A 359 9.91 1.58 -5.70
N GLU A 360 9.37 0.61 -6.45
CA GLU A 360 9.74 0.37 -7.84
C GLU A 360 9.30 1.55 -8.72
N ASP A 361 10.26 2.20 -9.38
CA ASP A 361 10.00 3.41 -10.15
C ASP A 361 9.50 3.08 -11.57
N THR A 362 8.26 2.61 -11.65
CA THR A 362 7.59 2.27 -12.92
C THR A 362 7.49 3.46 -13.85
N LYS A 363 7.39 4.69 -13.31
CA LYS A 363 7.32 5.92 -14.10
C LYS A 363 8.63 6.23 -14.81
N SER A 364 9.77 6.00 -14.17
CA SER A 364 11.07 6.14 -14.82
C SER A 364 11.26 5.16 -15.98
N LEU A 365 10.70 3.94 -15.88
CA LEU A 365 10.73 2.95 -16.95
C LEU A 365 9.81 3.34 -18.12
N SER A 366 8.55 3.71 -17.84
CA SER A 366 7.63 4.22 -18.88
C SER A 366 8.19 5.46 -19.60
N ALA A 367 8.96 6.29 -18.90
CA ALA A 367 9.61 7.48 -19.48
C ALA A 367 10.93 7.18 -20.23
N GLY A 368 11.39 5.93 -20.26
CA GLY A 368 12.66 5.54 -20.87
C GLY A 368 13.91 6.08 -20.15
N ILE A 369 13.76 6.50 -18.88
CA ILE A 369 14.86 7.01 -18.05
C ILE A 369 15.62 5.84 -17.43
N LEU A 370 14.92 4.91 -16.80
CA LEU A 370 15.46 3.58 -16.54
C LEU A 370 15.10 2.67 -17.71
N ASN A 371 16.04 1.83 -18.13
CA ASN A 371 15.70 0.71 -18.99
C ASN A 371 15.26 -0.50 -18.14
N GLN A 372 14.81 -1.56 -18.80
CA GLN A 372 14.32 -2.77 -18.13
C GLN A 372 15.35 -3.41 -17.19
N GLU A 373 16.61 -3.52 -17.60
CA GLU A 373 17.67 -4.15 -16.78
C GLU A 373 17.92 -3.33 -15.50
N GLU A 374 17.93 -2.01 -15.62
CA GLU A 374 18.16 -1.08 -14.51
C GLU A 374 16.98 -1.03 -13.55
N PHE A 375 15.75 -1.05 -14.06
CA PHE A 375 14.54 -1.20 -13.25
C PHE A 375 14.55 -2.53 -12.48
N LEU A 376 14.89 -3.64 -13.14
CA LEU A 376 15.02 -4.94 -12.47
C LEU A 376 16.17 -4.93 -11.45
N ALA A 377 17.25 -4.20 -11.69
CA ALA A 377 18.32 -4.00 -10.71
C ALA A 377 17.84 -3.22 -9.48
N GLN A 378 17.01 -2.17 -9.68
CA GLN A 378 16.35 -1.46 -8.58
C GLN A 378 15.44 -2.40 -7.77
N SER A 379 14.59 -3.20 -8.43
CA SER A 379 13.72 -4.15 -7.72
C SER A 379 14.51 -5.22 -6.95
N ARG A 380 15.69 -5.65 -7.44
CA ARG A 380 16.60 -6.54 -6.70
C ARG A 380 17.16 -5.88 -5.42
N LEU A 381 17.52 -4.59 -5.47
CA LEU A 381 17.93 -3.86 -4.27
C LEU A 381 16.80 -3.84 -3.24
N LEU A 382 15.56 -3.57 -3.69
CA LEU A 382 14.37 -3.51 -2.84
C LEU A 382 14.05 -4.86 -2.21
N ARG A 383 14.15 -5.96 -2.96
CA ARG A 383 14.06 -7.34 -2.44
C ARG A 383 14.99 -7.57 -1.26
N ASP A 384 16.24 -7.15 -1.38
CA ASP A 384 17.24 -7.38 -0.33
C ASP A 384 16.91 -6.58 0.94
N GLU A 385 16.20 -5.45 0.83
CA GLU A 385 15.66 -4.71 1.98
C GLU A 385 14.46 -5.42 2.60
N GLU A 386 13.53 -5.90 1.77
CA GLU A 386 12.37 -6.66 2.23
C GLU A 386 12.79 -7.92 2.98
N LEU A 387 13.82 -8.63 2.51
CA LEU A 387 14.37 -9.81 3.20
C LEU A 387 14.97 -9.45 4.57
N ARG A 388 15.71 -8.33 4.68
CA ARG A 388 16.23 -7.85 5.97
C ARG A 388 15.10 -7.50 6.95
N LEU A 389 14.06 -6.81 6.46
CA LEU A 389 12.88 -6.49 7.25
C LEU A 389 12.17 -7.78 7.69
N LEU A 390 11.84 -8.67 6.76
CA LEU A 390 11.16 -9.93 7.07
C LEU A 390 11.93 -10.77 8.09
N ASP A 391 13.25 -10.90 7.93
CA ASP A 391 14.11 -11.63 8.85
C ASP A 391 14.07 -11.05 10.28
N TYR A 392 14.16 -9.73 10.41
CA TYR A 392 14.03 -9.05 11.70
C TYR A 392 12.69 -9.37 12.37
N HIS A 393 11.58 -9.29 11.62
CA HIS A 393 10.25 -9.56 12.18
C HIS A 393 10.08 -11.04 12.56
N LEU A 394 10.52 -11.97 11.72
CA LEU A 394 10.45 -13.42 12.01
C LEU A 394 11.26 -13.81 13.24
N LYS A 395 12.46 -13.26 13.44
CA LYS A 395 13.29 -13.50 14.65
C LYS A 395 12.58 -13.06 15.93
N ASN A 396 11.78 -12.00 15.84
CA ASN A 396 11.03 -11.41 16.94
C ASN A 396 9.58 -11.91 17.06
N PHE A 397 9.12 -12.77 16.16
CA PHE A 397 7.75 -13.27 16.13
C PHE A 397 7.53 -14.41 17.13
N LYS A 398 6.99 -14.08 18.32
CA LYS A 398 6.80 -15.05 19.43
C LYS A 398 5.35 -15.51 19.59
N SER A 399 4.37 -14.67 19.27
CA SER A 399 2.94 -14.93 19.41
C SER A 399 2.14 -13.94 18.56
N GLY A 400 0.84 -14.20 18.40
CA GLY A 400 -0.10 -13.28 17.75
C GLY A 400 0.05 -13.28 16.22
N VAL A 401 -0.07 -12.11 15.61
CA VAL A 401 -0.07 -11.94 14.14
C VAL A 401 1.21 -11.25 13.67
N LEU A 402 1.84 -11.83 12.65
CA LEU A 402 2.80 -11.15 11.79
C LEU A 402 2.22 -11.09 10.37
N PHE A 403 1.89 -9.88 9.92
CA PHE A 403 1.58 -9.59 8.53
C PHE A 403 2.79 -8.93 7.86
N PHE A 404 3.19 -9.44 6.70
CA PHE A 404 4.27 -8.90 5.89
C PHE A 404 3.85 -8.79 4.43
N TYR A 405 4.02 -7.60 3.85
CA TYR A 405 3.63 -7.31 2.47
C TYR A 405 4.83 -7.13 1.54
N SER A 406 4.70 -7.64 0.32
CA SER A 406 5.58 -7.39 -0.82
C SER A 406 4.73 -7.05 -2.05
N GLY A 407 4.92 -5.84 -2.58
CA GLY A 407 4.25 -5.34 -3.79
C GLY A 407 5.02 -5.62 -5.09
N ARG A 408 6.16 -6.32 -5.02
CA ARG A 408 7.09 -6.45 -6.14
C ARG A 408 6.50 -7.18 -7.35
N ALA A 409 5.69 -8.21 -7.11
CA ALA A 409 5.09 -8.99 -8.20
C ALA A 409 4.06 -8.16 -8.97
N ASP A 410 3.22 -7.40 -8.28
CA ASP A 410 2.34 -6.38 -8.87
C ASP A 410 3.10 -5.41 -9.80
N GLN A 411 4.15 -4.75 -9.29
CA GLN A 411 4.92 -3.77 -10.05
C GLN A 411 5.64 -4.38 -11.26
N ILE A 412 6.25 -5.56 -11.13
CA ILE A 412 6.93 -6.22 -12.25
C ILE A 412 5.91 -6.71 -13.29
N GLN A 413 4.78 -7.26 -12.87
CA GLN A 413 3.77 -7.70 -13.83
C GLN A 413 3.17 -6.53 -14.60
N HIS A 414 2.94 -5.38 -13.96
CA HIS A 414 2.54 -4.18 -14.69
C HIS A 414 3.49 -3.86 -15.84
N MET A 415 4.80 -3.91 -15.62
CA MET A 415 5.78 -3.47 -16.63
C MET A 415 6.14 -4.55 -17.66
N PHE A 416 6.00 -5.84 -17.34
CA PHE A 416 6.56 -6.93 -18.16
C PHE A 416 5.52 -7.92 -18.71
N TRP A 417 4.21 -7.72 -18.49
CA TRP A 417 3.18 -8.67 -18.93
C TRP A 417 3.17 -8.93 -20.44
N ARG A 418 3.37 -7.88 -21.25
CA ARG A 418 3.40 -8.00 -22.71
C ARG A 418 4.46 -8.99 -23.20
N GLU A 419 5.58 -9.10 -22.51
CA GLU A 419 6.66 -10.03 -22.86
C GLU A 419 6.24 -11.47 -22.65
N MET A 420 5.54 -11.77 -21.55
CA MET A 420 4.99 -13.11 -21.27
C MET A 420 3.93 -13.53 -22.29
N GLU A 421 3.18 -12.57 -22.84
CA GLU A 421 2.18 -12.84 -23.89
C GLU A 421 2.78 -12.92 -25.30
N SER A 422 4.05 -12.55 -25.49
CA SER A 422 4.69 -12.54 -26.80
C SER A 422 5.28 -13.91 -27.18
N ASP A 423 5.03 -14.35 -28.42
CA ASP A 423 5.65 -15.57 -28.99
C ASP A 423 7.15 -15.37 -29.33
N SER A 424 7.68 -14.17 -29.11
CA SER A 424 9.09 -13.85 -29.36
C SER A 424 9.88 -14.11 -28.07
N PRO A 425 10.86 -15.03 -28.06
CA PRO A 425 11.72 -15.21 -26.90
C PRO A 425 12.51 -13.92 -26.66
N GLY A 426 12.08 -13.11 -25.69
CA GLY A 426 12.84 -11.99 -25.18
C GLY A 426 14.19 -12.46 -24.62
N SER A 427 15.22 -11.63 -24.75
CA SER A 427 16.60 -11.94 -24.36
C SER A 427 16.87 -11.87 -22.84
N THR A 428 15.84 -11.69 -22.04
CA THR A 428 15.85 -11.63 -20.57
C THR A 428 15.17 -12.89 -20.04
N ASP A 429 15.76 -13.54 -19.02
CA ASP A 429 15.03 -14.54 -18.23
C ASP A 429 13.67 -13.92 -17.83
N ASP A 430 12.56 -14.57 -18.17
CA ASP A 430 11.18 -14.08 -17.98
C ASP A 430 11.03 -13.37 -16.63
N ALA A 431 10.92 -12.03 -16.65
CA ALA A 431 10.93 -11.20 -15.45
C ALA A 431 9.76 -11.54 -14.51
N ILE A 432 8.63 -11.95 -15.08
CA ILE A 432 7.47 -12.42 -14.33
C ILE A 432 7.80 -13.75 -13.65
N GLU A 433 8.36 -14.71 -14.36
CA GLU A 433 8.81 -15.96 -13.74
C GLU A 433 9.84 -15.70 -12.62
N ALA A 434 10.79 -14.81 -12.85
CA ALA A 434 11.81 -14.45 -11.86
C ALA A 434 11.19 -13.89 -10.58
N VAL A 435 10.20 -12.98 -10.67
CA VAL A 435 9.54 -12.46 -9.48
C VAL A 435 8.67 -13.50 -8.77
N TYR A 436 8.01 -14.42 -9.49
CA TYR A 436 7.29 -15.52 -8.85
C TYR A 436 8.23 -16.45 -8.08
N ARG A 437 9.43 -16.70 -8.62
CA ARG A 437 10.48 -17.48 -7.93
C ARG A 437 11.00 -16.74 -6.70
N ASP A 438 11.16 -15.41 -6.76
CA ASP A 438 11.48 -14.60 -5.58
C ASP A 438 10.37 -14.72 -4.51
N MET A 439 9.09 -14.66 -4.89
CA MET A 439 7.96 -14.82 -3.97
C MET A 439 7.91 -16.23 -3.36
N ASP A 440 8.20 -17.26 -4.15
CA ASP A 440 8.31 -18.65 -3.67
C ASP A 440 9.43 -18.82 -2.65
N GLN A 441 10.58 -18.19 -2.90
CA GLN A 441 11.70 -18.18 -1.96
C GLN A 441 11.36 -17.43 -0.66
N LEU A 442 10.67 -16.29 -0.75
CA LEU A 442 10.20 -15.54 0.41
C LEU A 442 9.23 -16.37 1.27
N LEU A 443 8.28 -17.06 0.64
CA LEU A 443 7.39 -18.01 1.32
C LEU A 443 8.19 -19.13 2.01
N GLY A 444 9.11 -19.78 1.30
CA GLY A 444 9.95 -20.85 1.86
C GLY A 444 10.81 -20.36 3.03
N TYR A 445 11.37 -19.15 2.92
CA TYR A 445 12.16 -18.50 3.96
C TYR A 445 11.33 -18.25 5.22
N ALA A 446 10.11 -17.74 5.07
CA ALA A 446 9.24 -17.44 6.20
C ALA A 446 8.68 -18.72 6.85
N ALA A 447 8.18 -19.66 6.04
CA ALA A 447 7.64 -20.93 6.51
C ALA A 447 8.67 -21.78 7.27
N SER A 448 9.96 -21.73 6.87
CA SER A 448 11.04 -22.44 7.58
C SER A 448 11.43 -21.84 8.94
N ARG A 449 10.94 -20.64 9.28
CA ARG A 449 11.26 -19.92 10.52
C ARG A 449 10.13 -19.93 11.55
N VAL A 450 9.01 -20.54 11.22
CA VAL A 450 7.87 -20.71 12.12
C VAL A 450 7.70 -22.19 12.50
N ASP A 451 7.07 -22.45 13.63
CA ASP A 451 6.81 -23.82 14.07
C ASP A 451 5.61 -24.44 13.30
N PRO A 452 5.47 -25.78 13.30
CA PRO A 452 4.40 -26.46 12.56
C PRO A 452 2.97 -26.12 13.01
N GLN A 453 2.76 -25.53 14.20
CA GLN A 453 1.43 -25.14 14.68
C GLN A 453 1.02 -23.74 14.20
N THR A 454 1.96 -22.96 13.69
CA THR A 454 1.71 -21.64 13.14
C THR A 454 0.80 -21.76 11.92
N LEU A 455 -0.29 -20.99 11.90
CA LEU A 455 -1.10 -20.82 10.70
C LEU A 455 -0.31 -19.96 9.71
N VAL A 456 -0.04 -20.49 8.52
CA VAL A 456 0.65 -19.77 7.44
C VAL A 456 -0.36 -19.48 6.34
N ILE A 457 -0.56 -18.20 6.05
CA ILE A 457 -1.39 -17.70 4.96
C ILE A 457 -0.45 -16.96 3.99
N ALA A 458 -0.46 -17.35 2.72
CA ALA A 458 0.13 -16.56 1.64
C ALA A 458 -0.98 -16.22 0.65
N LEU A 459 -1.21 -14.92 0.42
CA LEU A 459 -2.31 -14.46 -0.41
C LEU A 459 -1.88 -13.33 -1.35
N SER A 460 -2.63 -13.21 -2.44
CA SER A 460 -2.68 -12.00 -3.26
C SER A 460 -4.09 -11.45 -3.22
N ASP A 461 -4.23 -10.14 -3.18
CA ASP A 461 -5.49 -9.43 -3.17
C ASP A 461 -6.18 -9.44 -4.54
N HIS A 462 -5.43 -9.50 -5.64
CA HIS A 462 -5.95 -9.74 -6.99
C HIS A 462 -4.97 -10.55 -7.86
N GLY A 463 -5.47 -11.04 -8.99
CA GLY A 463 -4.66 -11.60 -10.07
C GLY A 463 -4.33 -10.53 -11.11
N PHE A 464 -3.95 -10.96 -12.31
CA PHE A 464 -3.50 -10.06 -13.38
C PHE A 464 -3.97 -10.55 -14.76
N ALA A 465 -4.07 -9.62 -15.71
CA ALA A 465 -4.22 -9.92 -17.12
C ALA A 465 -3.60 -8.81 -17.99
N GLY A 466 -3.45 -9.06 -19.28
CA GLY A 466 -2.93 -8.06 -20.22
C GLY A 466 -3.89 -6.89 -20.41
N PHE A 467 -3.31 -5.71 -20.60
CA PHE A 467 -3.98 -4.45 -20.93
C PHE A 467 -3.40 -3.90 -22.23
N SER A 468 -4.13 -4.07 -23.33
CA SER A 468 -3.70 -3.67 -24.67
C SER A 468 -4.52 -2.53 -25.27
N ARG A 469 -5.71 -2.25 -24.72
CA ARG A 469 -6.67 -1.30 -25.29
C ARG A 469 -7.31 -0.42 -24.23
N ALA A 470 -7.04 0.89 -24.29
CA ALA A 470 -7.57 1.90 -23.39
C ALA A 470 -8.94 2.41 -23.87
N PHE A 471 -9.99 2.27 -23.06
CA PHE A 471 -11.35 2.75 -23.35
C PHE A 471 -11.64 4.07 -22.64
N SER A 472 -12.01 5.09 -23.41
CA SER A 472 -12.40 6.38 -22.86
C SER A 472 -13.90 6.41 -22.51
N LEU A 473 -14.21 6.16 -21.24
CA LEU A 473 -15.59 6.17 -20.72
C LEU A 473 -16.26 7.53 -20.94
N ASN A 474 -15.53 8.63 -20.76
CA ASN A 474 -16.10 9.97 -20.91
C ASN A 474 -16.40 10.31 -22.37
N ASN A 475 -15.55 9.90 -23.31
CA ASN A 475 -15.86 10.03 -24.75
C ASN A 475 -17.07 9.18 -25.15
N TRP A 476 -17.22 7.99 -24.56
CA TRP A 476 -18.40 7.16 -24.79
C TRP A 476 -19.67 7.84 -24.29
N LEU A 477 -19.65 8.36 -23.06
CA LEU A 477 -20.77 9.08 -22.46
C LEU A 477 -21.15 10.32 -23.28
N GLU A 478 -20.18 11.06 -23.81
CA GLU A 478 -20.44 12.18 -24.70
C GLU A 478 -21.09 11.74 -26.02
N LYS A 479 -20.51 10.72 -26.68
CA LYS A 479 -21.02 10.20 -27.95
C LYS A 479 -22.46 9.69 -27.83
N GLU A 480 -22.80 9.05 -26.72
CA GLU A 480 -24.15 8.55 -26.43
C GLU A 480 -25.11 9.62 -25.88
N GLY A 481 -24.64 10.86 -25.67
CA GLY A 481 -25.45 11.99 -25.22
C GLY A 481 -25.74 12.01 -23.71
N TYR A 482 -24.92 11.35 -22.90
CA TYR A 482 -24.99 11.39 -21.43
C TYR A 482 -24.09 12.47 -20.82
N ALA A 483 -23.03 12.88 -21.51
CA ALA A 483 -22.13 13.95 -21.08
C ALA A 483 -22.07 15.08 -22.11
N GLY A 484 -21.86 16.31 -21.63
CA GLY A 484 -21.51 17.45 -22.46
C GLY A 484 -20.07 17.90 -22.19
N ARG A 485 -19.41 18.45 -23.22
CA ARG A 485 -18.04 18.97 -23.13
C ARG A 485 -18.04 20.47 -23.45
N GLN A 486 -17.31 21.24 -22.64
CA GLN A 486 -17.07 22.66 -22.88
C GLN A 486 -16.08 22.85 -24.03
N PRO A 487 -16.20 23.95 -24.81
CA PRO A 487 -15.19 24.32 -25.78
C PRO A 487 -13.90 24.79 -25.09
N GLY A 488 -12.76 24.26 -25.51
CA GLY A 488 -11.44 24.62 -24.98
C GLY A 488 -10.74 23.43 -24.30
N ALA A 489 -9.41 23.39 -24.41
CA ALA A 489 -8.58 22.33 -23.84
C ALA A 489 -8.23 22.67 -22.38
N SER A 490 -9.14 22.38 -21.43
CA SER A 490 -8.76 22.28 -20.03
C SER A 490 -8.23 20.88 -19.75
N THR A 491 -7.09 20.77 -19.09
CA THR A 491 -6.54 19.51 -18.56
C THR A 491 -6.77 19.36 -17.06
N THR A 492 -7.47 20.32 -16.44
CA THR A 492 -7.84 20.25 -15.03
C THR A 492 -8.97 19.24 -14.84
N TYR A 493 -8.84 18.38 -13.82
CA TYR A 493 -9.84 17.37 -13.46
C TYR A 493 -11.28 17.88 -13.54
N LEU A 494 -12.14 17.13 -14.25
CA LEU A 494 -13.57 17.39 -14.42
C LEU A 494 -13.95 18.76 -15.03
N ALA A 495 -13.01 19.69 -15.20
CA ALA A 495 -13.27 21.02 -15.75
C ALA A 495 -13.78 21.01 -17.20
N PRO A 496 -13.41 20.05 -18.07
CA PRO A 496 -13.96 19.97 -19.43
C PRO A 496 -15.47 19.70 -19.50
N PHE A 497 -16.12 19.25 -18.42
CA PHE A 497 -17.55 18.92 -18.48
C PHE A 497 -18.46 20.15 -18.56
N ASP A 498 -19.40 20.13 -19.50
CA ASP A 498 -20.54 21.04 -19.55
C ASP A 498 -21.65 20.48 -18.66
N TRP A 499 -21.65 20.90 -17.38
CA TRP A 499 -22.51 20.33 -16.35
C TRP A 499 -24.02 20.41 -16.65
N PRO A 500 -24.59 21.55 -17.13
CA PRO A 500 -25.99 21.61 -17.56
C PRO A 500 -26.40 20.58 -18.60
N ARG A 501 -25.46 20.03 -19.38
CA ARG A 501 -25.70 18.98 -20.40
C ARG A 501 -25.22 17.60 -19.98
N THR A 502 -24.68 17.46 -18.77
CA THR A 502 -24.10 16.21 -18.28
C THR A 502 -25.04 15.55 -17.27
N ARG A 503 -25.49 14.33 -17.61
CA ARG A 503 -26.28 13.43 -16.76
C ARG A 503 -25.41 12.38 -16.06
N ALA A 504 -24.31 11.97 -16.67
CA ALA A 504 -23.35 11.02 -16.12
C ALA A 504 -21.92 11.36 -16.54
N TYR A 505 -20.95 10.99 -15.69
CA TYR A 505 -19.52 11.23 -15.90
C TYR A 505 -18.70 10.10 -15.25
N GLY A 506 -17.53 9.82 -15.81
CA GLY A 506 -16.53 8.90 -15.27
C GLY A 506 -15.44 9.65 -14.50
N LEU A 507 -14.99 9.03 -13.41
CA LEU A 507 -13.81 9.44 -12.63
C LEU A 507 -13.25 8.21 -11.91
N GLY A 508 -11.93 8.10 -11.84
CA GLY A 508 -11.27 6.88 -11.38
C GLY A 508 -11.27 5.82 -12.48
N PHE A 509 -10.71 4.65 -12.18
CA PHE A 509 -10.56 3.57 -13.14
C PHE A 509 -11.88 2.93 -13.52
N THR A 510 -12.80 2.76 -12.58
CA THR A 510 -14.05 2.03 -12.82
C THR A 510 -15.31 2.83 -12.48
N GLY A 511 -15.15 4.01 -11.87
CA GLY A 511 -16.26 4.79 -11.34
C GLY A 511 -17.06 5.53 -12.42
N LEU A 512 -18.38 5.27 -12.46
CA LEU A 512 -19.35 6.08 -13.18
C LEU A 512 -20.33 6.70 -12.18
N TYR A 513 -20.49 8.01 -12.27
CA TYR A 513 -21.33 8.83 -11.40
C TYR A 513 -22.45 9.50 -12.20
N LEU A 514 -23.62 9.63 -11.59
CA LEU A 514 -24.72 10.44 -12.08
C LEU A 514 -24.63 11.87 -11.54
N ASN A 515 -25.00 12.86 -12.33
CA ASN A 515 -25.02 14.28 -11.93
C ASN A 515 -26.34 14.63 -11.21
N LEU A 516 -26.59 13.99 -10.07
CA LEU A 516 -27.84 14.04 -9.32
C LEU A 516 -28.05 15.39 -8.64
N LYS A 517 -29.26 15.91 -8.78
CA LYS A 517 -29.70 17.12 -8.09
C LYS A 517 -29.63 16.94 -6.58
N GLY A 518 -28.88 17.82 -5.91
CA GLY A 518 -28.73 17.85 -4.46
C GLY A 518 -27.60 16.97 -3.91
N ARG A 519 -26.95 16.14 -4.74
CA ARG A 519 -25.71 15.45 -4.37
C ARG A 519 -24.51 16.18 -4.97
N GLU A 520 -24.48 16.34 -6.29
CA GLU A 520 -23.45 17.09 -6.99
C GLU A 520 -23.69 18.60 -6.93
N LYS A 521 -22.63 19.40 -6.76
CA LYS A 521 -22.64 20.87 -6.81
C LYS A 521 -23.38 21.41 -8.02
N ASN A 522 -23.15 20.78 -9.18
CA ASN A 522 -23.73 21.16 -10.47
C ASN A 522 -24.84 20.18 -10.90
N GLY A 523 -25.39 19.41 -9.95
CA GLY A 523 -26.38 18.38 -10.17
C GLY A 523 -27.74 18.92 -10.56
N TRP A 524 -28.31 18.38 -11.64
CA TRP A 524 -29.65 18.73 -12.11
C TRP A 524 -30.53 17.52 -12.41
N LEU A 525 -29.95 16.32 -12.54
CA LEU A 525 -30.70 15.09 -12.80
C LEU A 525 -31.59 14.76 -11.59
N PRO A 526 -32.92 14.67 -11.75
CA PRO A 526 -33.83 14.32 -10.66
C PRO A 526 -33.58 12.90 -10.13
N LEU A 527 -33.69 12.71 -8.82
CA LEU A 527 -33.52 11.39 -8.20
C LEU A 527 -34.48 10.33 -8.76
N ALA A 528 -35.69 10.73 -9.16
CA ALA A 528 -36.69 9.84 -9.76
C ALA A 528 -36.24 9.23 -11.11
N GLU A 529 -35.28 9.84 -11.80
CA GLU A 529 -34.73 9.33 -13.06
C GLU A 529 -33.54 8.39 -12.87
N ARG A 530 -32.98 8.32 -11.64
CA ARG A 530 -31.77 7.57 -11.31
C ARG A 530 -31.86 6.12 -11.78
N ASP A 531 -32.87 5.37 -11.32
CA ASP A 531 -32.91 3.93 -11.55
C ASP A 531 -33.07 3.58 -13.03
N ARG A 532 -33.93 4.32 -13.73
CA ARG A 532 -34.12 4.19 -15.18
C ARG A 532 -32.82 4.46 -15.93
N LEU A 533 -32.09 5.52 -15.57
CA LEU A 533 -30.84 5.86 -16.25
C LEU A 533 -29.73 4.84 -15.96
N LEU A 534 -29.64 4.33 -14.73
CA LEU A 534 -28.67 3.27 -14.41
C LEU A 534 -28.95 2.00 -15.22
N GLU A 535 -30.20 1.56 -15.32
CA GLU A 535 -30.56 0.38 -16.11
C GLU A 535 -30.27 0.56 -17.60
N GLU A 536 -30.51 1.76 -18.14
CA GLU A 536 -30.17 2.10 -19.51
C GLU A 536 -28.65 2.08 -19.74
N LEU A 537 -27.86 2.71 -18.87
CA LEU A 537 -26.40 2.73 -18.94
C LEU A 537 -25.82 1.33 -18.82
N GLN A 538 -26.30 0.51 -17.87
CA GLN A 538 -25.85 -0.87 -17.72
C GLN A 538 -26.02 -1.68 -19.01
N ARG A 539 -27.20 -1.60 -19.65
CA ARG A 539 -27.48 -2.30 -20.91
C ARG A 539 -26.57 -1.81 -22.03
N LYS A 540 -26.44 -0.49 -22.21
CA LYS A 540 -25.63 0.05 -23.30
C LYS A 540 -24.13 -0.19 -23.12
N LEU A 541 -23.62 -0.14 -21.90
CA LEU A 541 -22.19 -0.38 -21.62
C LEU A 541 -21.78 -1.80 -22.01
N ILE A 542 -22.59 -2.81 -21.70
CA ILE A 542 -22.27 -4.22 -22.06
C ILE A 542 -22.38 -4.48 -23.57
N GLU A 543 -23.07 -3.62 -24.33
CA GLU A 543 -23.18 -3.69 -25.79
C GLU A 543 -21.96 -3.12 -26.50
N VAL A 544 -21.05 -2.43 -25.80
CA VAL A 544 -19.84 -1.87 -26.39
C VAL A 544 -18.94 -2.96 -26.97
N ARG A 545 -18.51 -2.77 -28.22
CA ARG A 545 -17.58 -3.64 -28.94
C ARG A 545 -16.39 -2.83 -29.42
N ASP A 546 -15.21 -3.41 -29.35
CA ASP A 546 -14.04 -2.85 -30.02
C ASP A 546 -14.23 -2.96 -31.54
N PRO A 547 -14.22 -1.84 -32.29
CA PRO A 547 -14.45 -1.86 -33.73
C PRO A 547 -13.35 -2.61 -34.51
N VAL A 548 -12.16 -2.79 -33.92
CA VAL A 548 -11.04 -3.50 -34.56
C VAL A 548 -11.17 -5.02 -34.35
N SER A 549 -11.34 -5.45 -33.10
CA SER A 549 -11.33 -6.89 -32.75
C SER A 549 -12.71 -7.53 -32.71
N GLY A 550 -13.79 -6.75 -32.65
CA GLY A 550 -15.16 -7.20 -32.42
C GLY A 550 -15.43 -7.71 -31.00
N LYS A 551 -14.42 -7.71 -30.11
CA LYS A 551 -14.56 -8.21 -28.73
C LYS A 551 -15.39 -7.26 -27.87
N GLN A 552 -16.06 -7.81 -26.86
CA GLN A 552 -16.75 -7.04 -25.83
C GLN A 552 -15.75 -6.31 -24.93
N VAL A 553 -15.90 -4.99 -24.78
CA VAL A 553 -15.01 -4.13 -23.99
C VAL A 553 -15.36 -4.17 -22.49
N ILE A 554 -16.65 -4.22 -22.17
CA ILE A 554 -17.18 -4.19 -20.81
C ILE A 554 -18.03 -5.45 -20.59
N THR A 555 -17.66 -6.27 -19.63
CA THR A 555 -18.37 -7.53 -19.31
C THR A 555 -19.66 -7.24 -18.56
N ARG A 556 -19.62 -6.31 -17.59
CA ARG A 556 -20.75 -5.90 -16.76
C ARG A 556 -20.57 -4.48 -16.22
N ALA A 557 -21.66 -3.88 -15.77
CA ALA A 557 -21.63 -2.65 -15.00
C ALA A 557 -22.44 -2.89 -13.72
N LEU A 558 -21.78 -2.83 -12.57
CA LEU A 558 -22.36 -3.21 -11.28
C LEU A 558 -22.96 -2.00 -10.59
N ARG A 559 -24.18 -2.13 -10.07
CA ARG A 559 -24.82 -1.07 -9.28
C ARG A 559 -24.30 -1.07 -7.86
N SER A 560 -23.70 0.04 -7.44
CA SER A 560 -23.13 0.20 -6.11
C SER A 560 -24.15 -0.01 -4.98
N ASP A 561 -25.41 0.40 -5.19
CA ASP A 561 -26.50 0.18 -4.23
C ASP A 561 -27.01 -1.27 -4.15
N ARG A 562 -26.44 -2.17 -4.96
CA ARG A 562 -26.73 -3.61 -4.94
C ARG A 562 -25.53 -4.46 -4.51
N VAL A 563 -24.31 -4.01 -4.79
CA VAL A 563 -23.09 -4.78 -4.51
C VAL A 563 -22.40 -4.40 -3.21
N TYR A 564 -22.64 -3.19 -2.70
CA TYR A 564 -22.01 -2.70 -1.48
C TYR A 564 -23.00 -2.55 -0.33
N THR A 565 -22.47 -2.57 0.89
CA THR A 565 -23.22 -2.35 2.12
C THR A 565 -22.51 -1.34 3.01
N GLY A 566 -23.26 -0.47 3.69
CA GLY A 566 -22.70 0.50 4.63
C GLY A 566 -22.96 1.96 4.25
N ASP A 567 -22.55 2.86 5.13
CA ASP A 567 -22.94 4.27 5.05
C ASP A 567 -22.20 5.04 3.94
N ALA A 568 -21.06 4.51 3.47
CA ALA A 568 -20.26 5.16 2.43
C ALA A 568 -20.81 4.95 1.02
N VAL A 569 -21.77 4.05 0.80
CA VAL A 569 -22.35 3.75 -0.53
C VAL A 569 -22.86 5.02 -1.23
N SER A 570 -23.43 5.96 -0.47
CA SER A 570 -23.94 7.23 -1.01
C SER A 570 -22.87 8.17 -1.60
N ARG A 571 -21.60 7.99 -1.21
CA ARG A 571 -20.45 8.80 -1.66
C ARG A 571 -19.71 8.17 -2.84
N GLY A 572 -19.79 6.84 -2.98
CA GLY A 572 -19.15 6.07 -4.05
C GLY A 572 -19.76 6.32 -5.44
N PRO A 573 -19.27 5.60 -6.47
CA PRO A 573 -19.84 5.63 -7.81
C PRO A 573 -21.26 5.08 -7.83
N ASP A 574 -22.08 5.44 -8.81
CA ASP A 574 -23.39 4.82 -8.99
C ASP A 574 -23.30 3.49 -9.75
N LEU A 575 -22.35 3.39 -10.70
CA LEU A 575 -21.95 2.14 -11.35
C LEU A 575 -20.45 1.92 -11.26
N VAL A 576 -20.05 0.66 -11.07
CA VAL A 576 -18.68 0.18 -11.24
C VAL A 576 -18.59 -0.51 -12.60
N VAL A 577 -17.82 0.05 -13.52
CA VAL A 577 -17.60 -0.47 -14.87
C VAL A 577 -16.57 -1.61 -14.81
N CYS A 578 -16.98 -2.81 -15.21
CA CYS A 578 -16.12 -3.99 -15.22
C CYS A 578 -15.60 -4.23 -16.64
N TYR A 579 -14.36 -3.83 -16.90
CA TYR A 579 -13.71 -4.04 -18.20
C TYR A 579 -13.40 -5.52 -18.43
N ASN A 580 -13.35 -5.92 -19.69
CA ASN A 580 -12.94 -7.27 -20.08
C ASN A 580 -11.41 -7.38 -20.15
N ARG A 581 -10.87 -8.61 -20.14
CA ARG A 581 -9.43 -8.86 -20.36
C ARG A 581 -8.95 -8.18 -21.64
N GLY A 582 -7.80 -7.51 -21.57
CA GLY A 582 -7.26 -6.68 -22.66
C GLY A 582 -7.69 -5.22 -22.60
N TYR A 583 -8.70 -4.86 -21.79
CA TYR A 583 -9.27 -3.52 -21.73
C TYR A 583 -9.18 -2.92 -20.33
N ARG A 584 -9.07 -1.59 -20.29
CA ARG A 584 -9.14 -0.77 -19.07
C ARG A 584 -9.59 0.64 -19.44
N ALA A 585 -9.95 1.47 -18.47
CA ALA A 585 -10.12 2.91 -18.67
C ALA A 585 -8.86 3.58 -19.25
N SER A 586 -9.06 4.57 -20.12
CA SER A 586 -7.99 5.44 -20.60
C SER A 586 -7.43 6.34 -19.49
N TRP A 587 -6.16 6.71 -19.61
CA TRP A 587 -5.47 7.54 -18.64
C TRP A 587 -6.20 8.88 -18.41
N GLU A 588 -6.75 9.50 -19.45
CA GLU A 588 -7.50 10.75 -19.33
C GLU A 588 -8.85 10.52 -18.65
N SER A 589 -9.57 9.43 -18.97
CA SER A 589 -10.87 9.14 -18.34
C SER A 589 -10.74 8.91 -16.84
N VAL A 590 -9.64 8.29 -16.39
CA VAL A 590 -9.34 8.13 -14.96
C VAL A 590 -9.32 9.49 -14.26
N LEU A 591 -8.76 10.53 -14.90
CA LEU A 591 -8.69 11.89 -14.35
C LEU A 591 -9.97 12.71 -14.60
N GLY A 592 -11.06 12.08 -15.06
CA GLY A 592 -12.29 12.81 -15.39
C GLY A 592 -12.10 13.75 -16.57
N LEU A 593 -11.24 13.38 -17.52
CA LEU A 593 -10.99 14.09 -18.77
C LEU A 593 -11.50 13.25 -19.95
N PHE A 594 -11.33 13.79 -21.16
CA PHE A 594 -11.70 13.16 -22.41
C PHE A 594 -10.45 12.89 -23.24
N SER A 595 -10.36 11.69 -23.82
CA SER A 595 -9.25 11.26 -24.69
C SER A 595 -9.42 11.77 -26.13
N ALA A 596 -8.39 11.59 -26.96
CA ALA A 596 -8.46 11.90 -28.38
C ALA A 596 -9.37 10.92 -29.13
N GLN A 597 -9.33 9.64 -28.76
CA GLN A 597 -10.14 8.58 -29.34
C GLN A 597 -10.99 7.87 -28.29
N LEU A 598 -11.98 7.10 -28.75
CA LEU A 598 -12.81 6.28 -27.87
C LEU A 598 -12.07 5.05 -27.35
N LEU A 599 -11.26 4.43 -28.21
CA LEU A 599 -10.42 3.27 -27.92
C LEU A 599 -9.04 3.53 -28.50
N GLU A 600 -8.00 3.35 -27.70
CA GLU A 600 -6.61 3.60 -28.06
C GLU A 600 -5.75 2.37 -27.76
N ASP A 601 -4.73 2.12 -28.57
CA ASP A 601 -3.75 1.07 -28.29
C ASP A 601 -2.88 1.48 -27.10
N ASN A 602 -2.64 0.54 -26.19
CA ASN A 602 -1.73 0.77 -25.08
C ASN A 602 -0.29 0.50 -25.51
N THR A 603 0.45 1.58 -25.74
CA THR A 603 1.87 1.57 -26.10
C THR A 603 2.81 1.83 -24.91
N ASP A 604 2.27 2.04 -23.71
CA ASP A 604 3.08 2.23 -22.49
C ASP A 604 3.76 0.90 -22.08
N GLU A 605 4.85 0.98 -21.32
CA GLU A 605 5.46 -0.19 -20.69
C GLU A 605 4.50 -0.87 -19.70
N TRP A 606 3.61 -0.08 -19.07
CA TRP A 606 2.50 -0.57 -18.25
C TRP A 606 1.52 -1.40 -19.08
N SER A 607 1.71 -2.71 -19.11
CA SER A 607 1.06 -3.66 -20.00
C SER A 607 0.29 -4.79 -19.30
N GLY A 608 0.64 -5.10 -18.05
CA GLY A 608 -0.19 -5.90 -17.15
C GLY A 608 -1.13 -5.00 -16.38
N ASP A 609 -2.32 -5.47 -16.05
CA ASP A 609 -3.26 -4.73 -15.21
C ASP A 609 -4.25 -5.66 -14.50
N HIS A 610 -4.95 -5.12 -13.53
CA HIS A 610 -5.97 -5.78 -12.71
C HIS A 610 -7.24 -4.92 -12.58
N LEU A 611 -7.24 -3.69 -13.09
CA LEU A 611 -8.34 -2.71 -13.02
C LEU A 611 -9.44 -3.01 -14.06
N MET A 612 -9.97 -4.22 -13.97
CA MET A 612 -10.98 -4.81 -14.86
C MET A 612 -12.01 -5.59 -14.04
N ASP A 613 -12.83 -6.41 -14.69
CA ASP A 613 -13.83 -7.23 -14.00
C ASP A 613 -13.17 -8.11 -12.91
N PRO A 614 -13.57 -7.96 -11.63
CA PRO A 614 -13.02 -8.73 -10.52
C PRO A 614 -13.05 -10.25 -10.69
N ASP A 615 -14.04 -10.78 -11.43
CA ASP A 615 -14.16 -12.23 -11.66
C ASP A 615 -13.08 -12.76 -12.64
N LEU A 616 -12.44 -11.87 -13.41
CA LEU A 616 -11.41 -12.21 -14.40
C LEU A 616 -10.00 -12.19 -13.83
N VAL A 617 -9.79 -11.54 -12.68
CA VAL A 617 -8.50 -11.36 -12.03
C VAL A 617 -8.57 -11.71 -10.53
N PRO A 618 -9.03 -12.94 -10.17
CA PRO A 618 -9.02 -13.37 -8.77
C PRO A 618 -7.59 -13.46 -8.25
N GLY A 619 -7.40 -13.16 -6.97
CA GLY A 619 -6.11 -13.37 -6.30
C GLY A 619 -5.84 -14.84 -6.00
N ILE A 620 -4.84 -15.10 -5.15
CA ILE A 620 -4.50 -16.43 -4.67
C ILE A 620 -4.68 -16.53 -3.16
N LEU A 621 -5.03 -17.73 -2.69
CA LEU A 621 -5.01 -18.09 -1.28
C LEU A 621 -4.32 -19.44 -1.11
N PHE A 622 -3.13 -19.42 -0.51
CA PHE A 622 -2.43 -20.60 -0.02
C PHE A 622 -2.45 -20.62 1.50
N VAL A 623 -2.76 -21.78 2.07
CA VAL A 623 -2.83 -21.98 3.51
C VAL A 623 -2.34 -23.37 3.88
N ASN A 624 -1.68 -23.52 5.02
CA ASN A 624 -1.28 -24.83 5.55
C ASN A 624 -2.42 -25.59 6.26
N ARG A 625 -3.67 -25.29 5.89
CA ARG A 625 -4.90 -25.92 6.40
C ARG A 625 -5.87 -26.16 5.26
N SER A 626 -6.81 -27.07 5.47
CA SER A 626 -7.91 -27.33 4.53
C SER A 626 -8.89 -26.15 4.51
N ILE A 627 -9.11 -25.57 3.34
CA ILE A 627 -10.19 -24.60 3.09
C ILE A 627 -11.49 -25.38 2.89
N THR A 628 -12.53 -25.08 3.68
CA THR A 628 -13.88 -25.66 3.53
C THR A 628 -14.86 -24.71 2.83
N ALA A 629 -14.54 -23.41 2.79
CA ALA A 629 -15.30 -22.44 2.01
C ALA A 629 -15.20 -22.74 0.50
N PRO A 630 -16.33 -22.81 -0.23
CA PRO A 630 -16.33 -23.17 -1.65
C PRO A 630 -15.73 -22.08 -2.55
N THR A 631 -15.89 -20.81 -2.17
CA THR A 631 -15.40 -19.63 -2.89
C THR A 631 -14.89 -18.62 -1.85
N PRO A 632 -13.67 -18.81 -1.32
CA PRO A 632 -13.12 -17.86 -0.35
C PRO A 632 -12.91 -16.49 -1.01
N GLY A 633 -13.15 -15.40 -0.28
CA GLY A 633 -12.85 -14.04 -0.71
C GLY A 633 -12.03 -13.24 0.31
N LEU A 634 -11.49 -12.10 -0.08
CA LEU A 634 -10.74 -11.23 0.83
C LEU A 634 -11.54 -10.86 2.09
N ILE A 635 -12.84 -10.64 1.93
CA ILE A 635 -13.76 -10.28 3.01
C ILE A 635 -13.85 -11.36 4.10
N ASP A 636 -13.48 -12.61 3.79
CA ASP A 636 -13.50 -13.75 4.71
C ASP A 636 -12.24 -13.84 5.59
N LEU A 637 -11.15 -13.17 5.22
CA LEU A 637 -9.85 -13.35 5.86
C LEU A 637 -9.77 -12.70 7.25
N ALA A 638 -10.26 -11.46 7.43
CA ALA A 638 -10.36 -10.85 8.75
C ALA A 638 -11.18 -11.71 9.73
N PRO A 639 -12.42 -12.15 9.40
CA PRO A 639 -13.18 -13.12 10.21
C PRO A 639 -12.43 -14.43 10.50
N THR A 640 -11.67 -14.94 9.52
CA THR A 640 -10.85 -16.15 9.70
C THR A 640 -9.77 -15.94 10.75
N ILE A 641 -9.04 -14.82 10.68
CA ILE A 641 -7.96 -14.49 11.61
C ILE A 641 -8.52 -14.28 13.02
N LEU A 642 -9.62 -13.56 13.18
CA LEU A 642 -10.26 -13.36 14.49
C LEU A 642 -10.68 -14.68 15.12
N LYS A 643 -11.34 -15.55 14.35
CA LYS A 643 -11.76 -16.89 14.81
C LYS A 643 -10.57 -17.75 15.22
N GLU A 644 -9.42 -17.61 14.55
CA GLU A 644 -8.21 -18.33 14.93
C GLU A 644 -7.79 -18.00 16.36
N PHE A 645 -8.02 -16.81 16.87
CA PHE A 645 -7.74 -16.46 18.25
C PHE A 645 -8.94 -16.57 19.20
N GLY A 646 -10.08 -17.07 18.73
CA GLY A 646 -11.31 -17.14 19.52
C GLY A 646 -11.96 -15.78 19.75
N VAL A 647 -11.61 -14.77 18.94
CA VAL A 647 -12.22 -13.44 18.96
C VAL A 647 -13.44 -13.43 18.04
N GLU A 648 -14.57 -12.92 18.54
CA GLU A 648 -15.79 -12.78 17.74
C GLU A 648 -15.61 -11.69 16.68
N LYS A 649 -16.09 -11.95 15.46
CA LYS A 649 -16.09 -10.95 14.39
C LYS A 649 -17.16 -9.89 14.66
N ASP A 650 -16.90 -8.66 14.21
CA ASP A 650 -17.90 -7.59 14.23
C ASP A 650 -19.13 -7.96 13.36
N ALA A 651 -20.32 -7.53 13.79
CA ALA A 651 -21.56 -7.81 13.07
C ALA A 651 -21.60 -7.19 11.66
N LYS A 652 -20.83 -6.12 11.41
CA LYS A 652 -20.70 -5.49 10.09
C LYS A 652 -19.82 -6.32 9.15
N MET A 653 -18.89 -7.13 9.66
CA MET A 653 -18.08 -8.01 8.82
C MET A 653 -18.96 -9.07 8.16
N LYS A 654 -19.02 -9.08 6.82
CA LYS A 654 -19.92 -9.98 6.08
C LYS A 654 -19.30 -11.34 5.79
N GLY A 655 -17.98 -11.40 5.74
CA GLY A 655 -17.25 -12.64 5.54
C GLY A 655 -17.43 -13.64 6.68
N ARG A 656 -17.02 -14.87 6.41
CA ARG A 656 -17.03 -16.01 7.32
C ARG A 656 -15.66 -16.67 7.34
N ALA A 657 -15.35 -17.37 8.42
CA ALA A 657 -14.09 -18.12 8.46
C ALA A 657 -14.03 -19.18 7.35
N VAL A 658 -12.85 -19.37 6.75
CA VAL A 658 -12.66 -20.25 5.57
C VAL A 658 -12.29 -21.71 5.91
N PHE A 659 -11.97 -22.01 7.17
CA PHE A 659 -11.65 -23.36 7.66
C PHE A 659 -12.86 -24.08 8.24
#